data_AF-A0A2M7KST3-F1
#
_entry.id   AF-A0A2M7KST3-F1
#
_cell.length_a   1.000
_cell.length_b   1.000
_cell.length_c   1.000
_cell.angle_alpha   90.00
_cell.angle_beta   90.00
_cell.angle_gamma   90.00
#
_symmetry.space_group_name_H-M   'P 1'
#
loop_
_entity.id
_entity.type
_entity.pdbx_description
1 polymer ?
#
loop_
_entity_poly.entity_id
_entity_poly.type
_entity_poly.pdbx_seq_one_letter_code
_entity_poly.pdbx_strand_id
1 'polypeptide(L)'
;MCTPVGLFTFLALAACAEAAPLRIAVLNDDLPGLDPALVGDVGQVVERGGHVVTPLTAEQLADSDTLSRQRQEVLVLSHSPSFPGRARANVEAFLQAGGNLVLLGGFAYSRPVARVRGAWQDRAGFEAALRDLPNVTTLFSFDTPDSATWRRGTNHPEHPSKIVAGTGPVGACLRLELKQLGQWQWDTYSTDFPRAVPAEHDLFCFRARGSERTPQVAVEIGERDGSRWVAAVELSSTWQRHVLEIGRFRFLNDGSPATRGGTDDHLNLSQAARLSFGLASGLTKHPDGDHVIEIDEIGTAVNDLGVSLSDYQAPNSVCFDDYEPYELREAVRVSACSGQDLAPADAAFEGPVDGLSAVGFTLWDRSRFVPLLVARDRYGRGRGWACSALVHYGGKYAGGCWLLSGITTPAFYRSGGFRQCLTGFLSSVAAGDLPKESLSLNQQRLAKSLPLTTPPPAGLKRQGQHFVTAAGKPLFLIGADNIGSLDRKFFGGPWVHWLEADFRRARDAGLNSMRIYGASALWRDPQKLAALKECARKYGVYLLIVVVDHTDLLTREELVKRSTQVATAFRDEPVLLGYDLQNEPYAYKVAEVKDGGQTLGERSPLWKRWGDYERWAGLQMLGNFTSFPGVGGPLPRDVEWGPVLDATSGLFADWIGWQVEAIRAVDPGHPITVGFNTVFDCLPGTASLDFVSHHAYQPPTDYDNVLRNLTTLDRLRQVWPDRPITLGEFGYTNGLALPDGYLDLHTSALGEFLHYLYAYAHGFDGCMKWALTDHPLELSRQQCNWMPADDLPAHLDQGRYGMFWSDGTEEARPKPLVWALRFFRDYLDAGGQRGELTVEKAPTRIGTGYVFRAPGARFVGNLRHAEPGFSFEARQAANVLVRWNGKQAQLLATADATVRLDPVRLFGWRAGAEMKVTGKVGASRWAGNELVVGLLEGETVRLAAL
;
A
#
# COMPACT_ATOMS: atom_id res chain seq x y z
N MET A 1 17.19 -63.40 13.85
CA MET A 1 15.76 -63.50 13.53
C MET A 1 15.31 -62.15 13.06
N CYS A 2 15.25 -61.97 11.73
CA CYS A 2 14.81 -60.75 11.06
C CYS A 2 13.38 -60.99 10.57
N THR A 3 12.48 -60.03 10.81
CA THR A 3 11.16 -59.99 10.19
C THR A 3 10.92 -58.56 9.71
N PRO A 4 10.62 -58.34 8.41
CA PRO A 4 10.50 -57.02 7.82
C PRO A 4 9.05 -56.51 7.93
N VAL A 5 8.89 -55.21 8.18
CA VAL A 5 7.62 -54.50 8.04
C VAL A 5 7.52 -54.04 6.59
N GLY A 6 6.51 -54.55 5.88
CA GLY A 6 6.32 -54.39 4.44
C GLY A 6 5.97 -52.97 4.03
N LEU A 7 6.69 -52.49 3.01
CA LEU A 7 6.37 -51.33 2.19
C LEU A 7 5.23 -51.74 1.24
N PHE A 8 4.00 -51.24 1.46
CA PHE A 8 2.93 -51.39 0.47
C PHE A 8 3.06 -50.27 -0.57
N THR A 9 3.78 -50.56 -1.65
CA THR A 9 3.74 -49.77 -2.88
C THR A 9 2.43 -50.11 -3.60
N PHE A 10 1.41 -49.26 -3.49
CA PHE A 10 0.26 -49.30 -4.39
C PHE A 10 0.71 -48.77 -5.76
N LEU A 11 1.20 -49.67 -6.62
CA LEU A 11 1.28 -49.45 -8.06
C LEU A 11 -0.15 -49.55 -8.62
N ALA A 12 -0.89 -48.44 -8.56
CA ALA A 12 -2.06 -48.25 -9.39
C ALA A 12 -1.57 -47.87 -10.80
N LEU A 13 -1.47 -48.87 -11.69
CA LEU A 13 -1.46 -48.65 -13.13
C LEU A 13 -2.86 -48.14 -13.53
N ALA A 14 -3.09 -46.85 -13.33
CA ALA A 14 -4.14 -46.15 -14.03
C ALA A 14 -3.68 -46.02 -15.48
N ALA A 15 -4.39 -46.67 -16.41
CA ALA A 15 -4.29 -46.31 -17.81
C ALA A 15 -4.74 -44.84 -17.92
N CYS A 16 -3.79 -43.91 -18.02
CA CYS A 16 -4.08 -42.53 -18.40
C CYS A 16 -4.73 -42.60 -19.79
N ALA A 17 -6.04 -42.38 -19.85
CA ALA A 17 -6.63 -41.91 -21.09
C ALA A 17 -5.87 -40.65 -21.47
N GLU A 18 -5.23 -40.65 -22.64
CA GLU A 18 -4.49 -39.51 -23.16
C GLU A 18 -5.44 -38.31 -23.17
N ALA A 19 -5.14 -37.27 -22.40
CA ALA A 19 -6.01 -36.11 -22.29
C ALA A 19 -6.20 -35.48 -23.67
N ALA A 20 -7.43 -35.06 -24.00
CA ALA A 20 -7.70 -34.50 -25.31
C ALA A 20 -6.84 -33.25 -25.59
N PRO A 21 -6.38 -33.04 -26.83
CA PRO A 21 -5.65 -31.83 -27.21
C PRO A 21 -6.39 -30.54 -26.85
N LEU A 22 -5.72 -29.64 -26.12
CA LEU A 22 -6.23 -28.30 -25.85
C LEU A 22 -6.29 -27.47 -27.14
N ARG A 23 -7.31 -26.62 -27.26
CA ARG A 23 -7.42 -25.58 -28.29
C ARG A 23 -6.85 -24.28 -27.74
N ILE A 24 -5.72 -23.83 -28.29
CA ILE A 24 -4.93 -22.73 -27.73
C ILE A 24 -4.89 -21.57 -28.74
N ALA A 25 -5.45 -20.43 -28.34
CA ALA A 25 -5.30 -19.18 -29.08
C ALA A 25 -3.96 -18.52 -28.74
N VAL A 26 -3.24 -18.05 -29.75
CA VAL A 26 -2.01 -17.28 -29.59
C VAL A 26 -2.17 -15.95 -30.32
N LEU A 27 -1.97 -14.82 -29.62
CA LEU A 27 -1.99 -13.52 -30.27
C LEU A 27 -0.80 -13.42 -31.25
N ASN A 28 -1.11 -13.16 -32.52
CA ASN A 28 -0.13 -13.02 -33.60
C ASN A 28 -0.56 -11.88 -34.51
N ASP A 29 0.06 -10.71 -34.34
CA ASP A 29 -0.29 -9.46 -35.02
C ASP A 29 0.95 -8.53 -35.05
N ASP A 30 0.80 -7.27 -35.46
CA ASP A 30 1.87 -6.26 -35.54
C ASP A 30 1.90 -5.30 -34.34
N LEU A 31 1.54 -5.78 -33.14
CA LEU A 31 1.53 -4.96 -31.92
C LEU A 31 2.94 -4.53 -31.49
N PRO A 32 3.10 -3.34 -30.90
CA PRO A 32 4.40 -2.85 -30.43
C PRO A 32 5.06 -3.83 -29.44
N GLY A 33 6.31 -4.23 -29.70
CA GLY A 33 7.08 -5.11 -28.82
C GLY A 33 6.81 -6.61 -28.95
N LEU A 34 5.79 -7.02 -29.73
CA LEU A 34 5.55 -8.43 -30.02
C LEU A 34 6.65 -8.96 -30.95
N ASP A 35 7.37 -10.01 -30.53
CA ASP A 35 8.41 -10.69 -31.33
C ASP A 35 7.78 -11.88 -32.09
N PRO A 36 7.65 -11.82 -33.43
CA PRO A 36 7.07 -12.92 -34.22
C PRO A 36 7.85 -14.23 -34.08
N ALA A 37 9.17 -14.17 -33.85
CA ALA A 37 9.98 -15.36 -33.64
C ALA A 37 9.63 -16.05 -32.32
N LEU A 38 9.40 -15.25 -31.25
CA LEU A 38 8.96 -15.79 -29.96
C LEU A 38 7.54 -16.35 -30.03
N VAL A 39 6.62 -15.71 -30.77
CA VAL A 39 5.28 -16.25 -31.05
C VAL A 39 5.39 -17.64 -31.69
N GLY A 40 6.24 -17.77 -32.71
CA GLY A 40 6.51 -19.05 -33.37
C GLY A 40 7.16 -20.09 -32.45
N ASP A 41 8.15 -19.69 -31.65
CA ASP A 41 8.82 -20.57 -30.68
C ASP A 41 7.84 -21.13 -29.65
N VAL A 42 6.95 -20.29 -29.10
CA VAL A 42 5.91 -20.71 -28.16
C VAL A 42 4.88 -21.62 -28.83
N GLY A 43 4.46 -21.30 -30.06
CA GLY A 43 3.57 -22.15 -30.85
C GLY A 43 4.13 -23.56 -31.04
N GLN A 44 5.42 -23.67 -31.39
CA GLN A 44 6.08 -24.97 -31.56
C GLN A 44 6.15 -25.79 -30.25
N VAL A 45 6.32 -25.14 -29.10
CA VAL A 45 6.31 -25.83 -27.80
C VAL A 45 4.93 -26.40 -27.51
N VAL A 46 3.87 -25.65 -27.83
CA VAL A 46 2.48 -26.07 -27.67
C VAL A 46 2.16 -27.26 -28.59
N GLU A 47 2.51 -27.17 -29.87
CA GLU A 47 2.26 -28.24 -30.86
C GLU A 47 3.01 -29.54 -30.52
N ARG A 48 4.27 -29.45 -30.07
CA ARG A 48 5.04 -30.61 -29.59
C ARG A 48 4.44 -31.25 -28.34
N GLY A 49 3.69 -30.48 -27.55
CA GLY A 49 2.90 -30.98 -26.43
C GLY A 49 1.61 -31.70 -26.85
N GLY A 50 1.32 -31.81 -28.15
CA GLY A 50 0.13 -32.47 -28.67
C GLY A 50 -1.13 -31.60 -28.63
N HIS A 51 -1.00 -30.28 -28.56
CA HIS A 51 -2.12 -29.34 -28.52
C HIS A 51 -2.29 -28.60 -29.86
N VAL A 52 -3.48 -28.01 -30.07
CA VAL A 52 -3.82 -27.29 -31.30
C VAL A 52 -3.62 -25.80 -31.11
N VAL A 53 -2.80 -25.18 -31.97
CA VAL A 53 -2.54 -23.73 -31.96
C VAL A 53 -3.43 -23.03 -33.00
N THR A 54 -4.12 -21.97 -32.58
CA THR A 54 -4.85 -21.04 -33.44
C THR A 54 -4.26 -19.64 -33.31
N PRO A 55 -3.52 -19.12 -34.31
CA PRO A 55 -3.09 -17.73 -34.30
C PRO A 55 -4.29 -16.80 -34.49
N LEU A 56 -4.41 -15.76 -33.66
CA LEU A 56 -5.46 -14.74 -33.75
C LEU A 56 -4.85 -13.35 -33.89
N THR A 57 -5.44 -12.50 -34.73
CA THR A 57 -5.15 -11.06 -34.74
C THR A 57 -5.83 -10.36 -33.55
N ALA A 58 -5.50 -9.09 -33.31
CA ALA A 58 -6.14 -8.29 -32.28
C ALA A 58 -7.65 -8.10 -32.50
N GLU A 59 -8.08 -7.93 -33.76
CA GLU A 59 -9.50 -7.83 -34.11
C GLU A 59 -10.23 -9.15 -33.84
N GLN A 60 -9.61 -10.29 -34.16
CA GLN A 60 -10.14 -11.62 -33.82
C GLN A 60 -10.10 -11.89 -32.31
N LEU A 61 -9.20 -11.27 -31.56
CA LEU A 61 -9.20 -11.36 -30.10
C LEU A 61 -10.40 -10.62 -29.49
N ALA A 62 -10.85 -9.54 -30.13
CA ALA A 62 -12.01 -8.76 -29.71
C ALA A 62 -13.36 -9.36 -30.11
N ASP A 63 -13.37 -10.32 -31.04
CA ASP A 63 -14.57 -10.99 -31.53
C ASP A 63 -14.92 -12.24 -30.70
N SER A 64 -16.16 -12.31 -30.21
CA SER A 64 -16.66 -13.42 -29.39
C SER A 64 -16.96 -14.69 -30.20
N ASP A 65 -17.11 -14.56 -31.52
CA ASP A 65 -17.24 -15.68 -32.45
C ASP A 65 -15.90 -16.38 -32.73
N THR A 66 -14.78 -15.79 -32.33
CA THR A 66 -13.43 -16.36 -32.47
C THR A 66 -12.82 -16.74 -31.13
N LEU A 67 -12.78 -15.81 -30.15
CA LEU A 67 -12.35 -16.09 -28.79
C LEU A 67 -13.56 -16.28 -27.87
N SER A 68 -13.85 -17.54 -27.55
CA SER A 68 -14.80 -17.92 -26.49
C SER A 68 -14.37 -19.24 -25.87
N ARG A 69 -14.84 -19.55 -24.67
CA ARG A 69 -14.46 -20.80 -23.98
C ARG A 69 -14.88 -22.07 -24.73
N GLN A 70 -15.90 -21.96 -25.59
CA GLN A 70 -16.34 -23.05 -26.46
C GLN A 70 -15.29 -23.37 -27.54
N ARG A 71 -14.72 -22.34 -28.16
CA ARG A 71 -13.75 -22.47 -29.26
C ARG A 71 -12.32 -22.65 -28.79
N GLN A 72 -11.93 -21.93 -27.75
CA GLN A 72 -10.58 -21.89 -27.22
C GLN A 72 -10.59 -22.23 -25.74
N GLU A 73 -9.53 -22.87 -25.25
CA GLU A 73 -9.38 -23.29 -23.86
C GLU A 73 -8.29 -22.51 -23.15
N VAL A 74 -7.28 -22.07 -23.90
CA VAL A 74 -6.15 -21.31 -23.41
C VAL A 74 -5.93 -20.11 -24.34
N LEU A 75 -5.68 -18.93 -23.76
CA LEU A 75 -5.17 -17.76 -24.47
C LEU A 75 -3.72 -17.53 -24.08
N VAL A 76 -2.84 -17.38 -25.07
CA VAL A 76 -1.41 -17.08 -24.88
C VAL A 76 -1.09 -15.68 -25.41
N LEU A 77 -0.57 -14.83 -24.52
CA LEU A 77 0.02 -13.54 -24.85
C LEU A 77 1.54 -13.64 -24.62
N SER A 78 2.29 -13.86 -25.70
CA SER A 78 3.76 -13.98 -25.66
C SER A 78 4.49 -12.66 -25.37
N HIS A 79 3.78 -11.54 -25.51
CA HIS A 79 4.17 -10.22 -25.04
C HIS A 79 2.95 -9.54 -24.41
N SER A 80 2.72 -9.81 -23.13
CA SER A 80 1.55 -9.33 -22.38
C SER A 80 1.50 -7.83 -22.09
N PRO A 81 2.60 -7.03 -22.10
CA PRO A 81 2.49 -5.58 -21.91
C PRO A 81 1.59 -4.89 -22.94
N SER A 82 1.79 -5.17 -24.23
CA SER A 82 1.00 -4.58 -25.31
C SER A 82 -0.30 -5.35 -25.52
N PHE A 83 -1.44 -4.72 -25.23
CA PHE A 83 -2.74 -5.35 -25.28
C PHE A 83 -3.73 -4.52 -26.11
N PRO A 84 -4.46 -5.11 -27.08
CA PRO A 84 -5.44 -4.36 -27.86
C PRO A 84 -6.66 -4.05 -26.99
N GLY A 85 -6.83 -2.80 -26.57
CA GLY A 85 -7.81 -2.47 -25.51
C GLY A 85 -9.26 -2.75 -25.90
N ARG A 86 -9.60 -2.73 -27.20
CA ARG A 86 -10.90 -3.21 -27.72
C ARG A 86 -11.21 -4.66 -27.39
N ALA A 87 -10.19 -5.50 -27.20
CA ALA A 87 -10.37 -6.89 -26.82
C ALA A 87 -10.66 -7.08 -25.32
N ARG A 88 -10.59 -6.01 -24.50
CA ARG A 88 -10.79 -6.09 -23.04
C ARG A 88 -12.04 -6.87 -22.67
N ALA A 89 -13.21 -6.44 -23.17
CA ALA A 89 -14.49 -7.01 -22.76
C ALA A 89 -14.59 -8.50 -23.12
N ASN A 90 -14.12 -8.87 -24.31
CA ASN A 90 -14.15 -10.26 -24.78
C ASN A 90 -13.17 -11.16 -24.02
N VAL A 91 -11.94 -10.67 -23.76
CA VAL A 91 -10.97 -11.40 -22.94
C VAL A 91 -11.48 -11.55 -21.50
N GLU A 92 -12.06 -10.52 -20.90
CA GLU A 92 -12.68 -10.63 -19.58
C GLU A 92 -13.84 -11.63 -19.57
N ALA A 93 -14.66 -11.69 -20.62
CA ALA A 93 -15.74 -12.68 -20.75
C ALA A 93 -15.18 -14.11 -20.90
N PHE A 94 -14.13 -14.29 -21.70
CA PHE A 94 -13.43 -15.57 -21.84
C PHE A 94 -12.87 -16.07 -20.50
N LEU A 95 -12.21 -15.19 -19.73
CA LEU A 95 -11.67 -15.53 -18.41
C LEU A 95 -12.79 -15.84 -17.41
N GLN A 96 -13.90 -15.09 -17.45
CA GLN A 96 -15.08 -15.32 -16.61
C GLN A 96 -15.76 -16.67 -16.88
N ALA A 97 -15.65 -17.16 -18.11
CA ALA A 97 -16.13 -18.48 -18.49
C ALA A 97 -15.17 -19.62 -18.10
N GLY A 98 -14.13 -19.36 -17.29
CA GLY A 98 -13.14 -20.36 -16.88
C GLY A 98 -12.05 -20.61 -17.94
N GLY A 99 -11.74 -19.59 -18.76
CA GLY A 99 -10.63 -19.62 -19.70
C GLY A 99 -9.26 -19.67 -19.01
N ASN A 100 -8.34 -20.45 -19.57
CA ASN A 100 -6.94 -20.48 -19.11
C ASN A 100 -6.12 -19.41 -19.83
N LEU A 101 -5.04 -18.97 -19.19
CA LEU A 101 -4.26 -17.82 -19.65
C LEU A 101 -2.76 -18.08 -19.51
N VAL A 102 -1.96 -17.59 -20.46
CA VAL A 102 -0.51 -17.56 -20.37
C VAL A 102 -0.05 -16.14 -20.69
N LEU A 103 0.59 -15.48 -19.71
CA LEU A 103 1.09 -14.11 -19.81
C LEU A 103 2.62 -14.12 -19.73
N LEU A 104 3.29 -13.70 -20.81
CA LEU A 104 4.75 -13.70 -20.93
C LEU A 104 5.27 -12.32 -21.35
N GLY A 105 6.54 -12.04 -21.11
CA GLY A 105 7.24 -10.93 -21.77
C GLY A 105 7.10 -9.57 -21.07
N GLY A 106 6.67 -9.53 -19.81
CA GLY A 106 6.70 -8.32 -18.98
C GLY A 106 5.45 -8.07 -18.15
N PHE A 107 5.27 -6.83 -17.71
CA PHE A 107 4.12 -6.40 -16.91
C PHE A 107 2.84 -6.40 -17.76
N ALA A 108 2.00 -7.41 -17.56
CA ALA A 108 0.79 -7.63 -18.35
C ALA A 108 -0.15 -6.40 -18.35
N TYR A 109 -0.65 -6.07 -19.55
CA TYR A 109 -1.61 -4.99 -19.81
C TYR A 109 -1.14 -3.57 -19.47
N SER A 110 0.14 -3.39 -19.15
CA SER A 110 0.72 -2.08 -18.82
C SER A 110 0.75 -1.08 -19.97
N ARG A 111 0.59 -1.55 -21.22
CA ARG A 111 0.53 -0.73 -22.42
C ARG A 111 -0.67 -1.12 -23.30
N PRO A 112 -1.90 -0.69 -22.95
CA PRO A 112 -3.03 -0.81 -23.84
C PRO A 112 -2.78 -0.05 -25.14
N VAL A 113 -3.14 -0.63 -26.28
CA VAL A 113 -2.94 -0.07 -27.62
C VAL A 113 -4.23 -0.10 -28.45
N ALA A 114 -4.36 0.84 -29.38
CA ALA A 114 -5.40 0.85 -30.41
C ALA A 114 -4.82 1.29 -31.76
N ARG A 115 -5.51 0.96 -32.87
CA ARG A 115 -5.09 1.38 -34.23
C ARG A 115 -5.51 2.83 -34.49
N VAL A 116 -4.56 3.76 -34.39
CA VAL A 116 -4.73 5.18 -34.77
C VAL A 116 -4.20 5.35 -36.20
N ARG A 117 -5.06 5.76 -37.14
CA ARG A 117 -4.69 5.97 -38.56
C ARG A 117 -3.96 4.76 -39.17
N GLY A 118 -4.40 3.55 -38.82
CA GLY A 118 -3.85 2.28 -39.32
C GLY A 118 -2.64 1.72 -38.57
N ALA A 119 -2.04 2.48 -37.64
CA ALA A 119 -0.89 2.04 -36.85
C ALA A 119 -1.26 1.83 -35.37
N TRP A 120 -0.72 0.79 -34.74
CA TRP A 120 -0.88 0.60 -33.29
C TRP A 120 -0.15 1.69 -32.53
N GLN A 121 -0.88 2.38 -31.66
CA GLN A 121 -0.34 3.38 -30.74
C GLN A 121 -0.83 3.10 -29.33
N ASP A 122 -0.04 3.52 -28.34
CA ASP A 122 -0.49 3.59 -26.97
C ASP A 122 -1.30 4.88 -26.73
N ARG A 123 -1.78 5.05 -25.49
CA ARG A 123 -2.56 6.22 -25.10
C ARG A 123 -1.82 7.54 -25.34
N ALA A 124 -0.50 7.58 -25.11
CA ALA A 124 0.28 8.80 -25.29
C ALA A 124 0.36 9.18 -26.78
N GLY A 125 0.52 8.20 -27.67
CA GLY A 125 0.44 8.39 -29.12
C GLY A 125 -0.93 8.91 -29.56
N PHE A 126 -2.02 8.35 -29.03
CA PHE A 126 -3.38 8.83 -29.33
C PHE A 126 -3.64 10.26 -28.83
N GLU A 127 -3.26 10.58 -27.60
CA GLU A 127 -3.39 11.94 -27.08
C GLU A 127 -2.54 12.94 -27.89
N ALA A 128 -1.40 12.51 -28.44
CA ALA A 128 -0.64 13.32 -29.39
C ALA A 128 -1.39 13.51 -30.72
N ALA A 129 -1.95 12.44 -31.30
CA ALA A 129 -2.74 12.51 -32.52
C ALA A 129 -3.99 13.40 -32.37
N LEU A 130 -4.66 13.37 -31.21
CA LEU A 130 -5.77 14.28 -30.89
C LEU A 130 -5.32 15.74 -30.89
N ARG A 131 -4.13 16.03 -30.32
CA ARG A 131 -3.56 17.39 -30.31
C ARG A 131 -3.19 17.91 -31.69
N ASP A 132 -3.09 17.06 -32.71
CA ASP A 132 -2.84 17.48 -34.09
C ASP A 132 -4.13 17.77 -34.88
N LEU A 133 -5.31 17.38 -34.38
CA LEU A 133 -6.58 17.67 -35.05
C LEU A 133 -6.89 19.16 -34.99
N PRO A 134 -7.24 19.86 -36.08
CA PRO A 134 -7.60 21.27 -36.03
C PRO A 134 -8.91 21.49 -35.25
N ASN A 135 -9.12 22.71 -34.75
CA ASN A 135 -10.46 23.11 -34.29
C ASN A 135 -11.38 23.19 -35.51
N VAL A 136 -12.53 22.51 -35.47
CA VAL A 136 -13.54 22.61 -36.52
C VAL A 136 -14.44 23.83 -36.25
N THR A 137 -14.79 24.07 -34.99
CA THR A 137 -15.58 25.24 -34.57
C THR A 137 -14.86 26.01 -33.46
N THR A 138 -14.47 27.26 -33.72
CA THR A 138 -13.96 28.19 -32.71
C THR A 138 -15.12 28.82 -31.93
N LEU A 139 -15.10 28.68 -30.61
CA LEU A 139 -16.08 29.27 -29.69
C LEU A 139 -15.57 30.62 -29.18
N PHE A 140 -14.31 30.68 -28.71
CA PHE A 140 -13.67 31.90 -28.23
C PHE A 140 -12.22 31.99 -28.71
N SER A 141 -11.86 33.06 -29.42
CA SER A 141 -10.46 33.35 -29.81
C SER A 141 -9.82 34.47 -28.98
N PHE A 142 -10.61 35.23 -28.21
CA PHE A 142 -10.17 36.36 -27.37
C PHE A 142 -9.45 37.53 -28.08
N ASP A 143 -9.22 37.47 -29.40
CA ASP A 143 -8.67 38.57 -30.22
C ASP A 143 -9.52 39.85 -30.20
N THR A 144 -10.82 39.71 -29.98
CA THR A 144 -11.75 40.81 -29.70
C THR A 144 -12.14 40.77 -28.22
N PRO A 145 -12.31 41.92 -27.55
CA PRO A 145 -12.59 41.97 -26.11
C PRO A 145 -13.96 41.35 -25.77
N ASP A 146 -13.96 40.04 -25.53
CA ASP A 146 -15.13 39.25 -25.11
C ASP A 146 -15.12 38.99 -23.59
N SER A 147 -14.27 39.70 -22.84
CA SER A 147 -14.16 39.53 -21.38
C SER A 147 -15.39 40.00 -20.61
N ALA A 148 -16.29 40.77 -21.24
CA ALA A 148 -17.48 41.32 -20.58
C ALA A 148 -18.58 40.27 -20.30
N THR A 149 -18.52 39.10 -20.95
CA THR A 149 -19.52 38.03 -20.82
C THR A 149 -19.20 37.05 -19.68
N TRP A 150 -17.96 37.07 -19.19
CA TRP A 150 -17.48 36.17 -18.15
C TRP A 150 -17.84 36.65 -16.75
N ARG A 151 -18.40 35.75 -15.96
CA ARG A 151 -18.91 36.00 -14.61
C ARG A 151 -18.13 35.17 -13.60
N ARG A 152 -17.62 35.83 -12.55
CA ARG A 152 -16.95 35.17 -11.42
C ARG A 152 -17.96 34.43 -10.55
N GLY A 153 -17.64 33.21 -10.15
CA GLY A 153 -18.24 32.48 -9.05
C GLY A 153 -17.18 32.09 -8.05
N THR A 154 -17.44 32.31 -6.75
CA THR A 154 -16.54 31.95 -5.66
C THR A 154 -17.30 31.81 -4.34
N ASN A 155 -16.72 31.10 -3.36
CA ASN A 155 -17.14 31.18 -1.96
C ASN A 155 -16.46 32.31 -1.16
N HIS A 156 -15.53 33.06 -1.77
CA HIS A 156 -14.81 34.19 -1.16
C HIS A 156 -14.84 35.44 -2.06
N PRO A 157 -15.99 36.14 -2.14
CA PRO A 157 -16.18 37.30 -3.01
C PRO A 157 -15.26 38.49 -2.67
N GLU A 158 -14.76 38.56 -1.43
CA GLU A 158 -13.85 39.58 -0.93
C GLU A 158 -12.44 39.50 -1.55
N HIS A 159 -12.02 38.33 -2.05
CA HIS A 159 -10.73 38.20 -2.71
C HIS A 159 -10.74 38.96 -4.06
N PRO A 160 -9.70 39.74 -4.39
CA PRO A 160 -9.69 40.61 -5.55
C PRO A 160 -9.31 39.88 -6.84
N SER A 161 -9.84 38.67 -7.05
CA SER A 161 -9.64 37.92 -8.29
C SER A 161 -10.30 38.62 -9.47
N LYS A 162 -9.66 38.55 -10.64
CA LYS A 162 -10.14 39.23 -11.85
C LYS A 162 -9.74 38.47 -13.10
N ILE A 163 -10.43 38.78 -14.19
CA ILE A 163 -9.99 38.47 -15.55
C ILE A 163 -9.40 39.72 -16.20
N VAL A 164 -8.34 39.53 -16.96
CA VAL A 164 -7.72 40.57 -17.79
C VAL A 164 -7.36 39.99 -19.15
N ALA A 165 -7.14 40.85 -20.14
CA ALA A 165 -6.56 40.42 -21.41
C ALA A 165 -5.07 40.13 -21.22
N GLY A 166 -4.60 39.00 -21.74
CA GLY A 166 -3.19 38.62 -21.81
C GLY A 166 -2.71 38.48 -23.25
N THR A 167 -1.45 38.08 -23.42
CA THR A 167 -0.86 37.75 -24.72
C THR A 167 -0.87 36.25 -24.93
N GLY A 168 -1.65 35.80 -25.91
CA GLY A 168 -1.81 34.41 -26.28
C GLY A 168 -0.78 33.93 -27.31
N PRO A 169 -0.73 32.62 -27.59
CA PRO A 169 0.02 32.06 -28.71
C PRO A 169 -0.49 32.56 -30.07
N VAL A 170 -1.78 32.92 -30.16
CA VAL A 170 -2.41 33.50 -31.35
C VAL A 170 -3.18 34.74 -30.91
N GLY A 171 -2.51 35.89 -30.88
CA GLY A 171 -3.15 37.17 -30.53
C GLY A 171 -3.37 37.37 -29.03
N ALA A 172 -4.59 37.72 -28.63
CA ALA A 172 -4.93 38.01 -27.23
C ALA A 172 -5.51 36.75 -26.55
N CYS A 173 -5.28 36.59 -25.24
CA CYS A 173 -5.83 35.47 -24.46
C CYS A 173 -6.64 35.96 -23.26
N LEU A 174 -7.43 35.07 -22.66
CA LEU A 174 -8.08 35.31 -21.38
C LEU A 174 -7.12 34.94 -20.24
N ARG A 175 -6.80 35.90 -19.37
CA ARG A 175 -5.96 35.69 -18.19
C ARG A 175 -6.79 35.80 -16.92
N LEU A 176 -6.88 34.70 -16.17
CA LEU A 176 -7.49 34.63 -14.84
C LEU A 176 -6.41 34.88 -13.80
N GLU A 177 -6.59 35.91 -12.97
CA GLU A 177 -5.78 36.18 -11.80
C GLU A 177 -6.60 35.83 -10.56
N LEU A 178 -6.35 34.64 -10.00
CA LEU A 178 -7.06 34.12 -8.82
C LEU A 178 -6.24 34.44 -7.57
N LYS A 179 -6.88 35.01 -6.56
CA LYS A 179 -6.20 35.57 -5.38
C LYS A 179 -6.54 34.84 -4.10
N GLN A 180 -5.50 34.55 -3.31
CA GLN A 180 -5.62 34.04 -1.94
C GLN A 180 -6.45 32.77 -1.80
N LEU A 181 -6.36 31.83 -2.76
CA LEU A 181 -7.04 30.54 -2.61
C LEU A 181 -6.40 29.73 -1.48
N GLY A 182 -7.20 29.26 -0.54
CA GLY A 182 -6.81 28.31 0.51
C GLY A 182 -7.64 27.03 0.46
N GLN A 183 -7.48 26.18 1.48
CA GLN A 183 -8.26 24.95 1.61
C GLN A 183 -9.77 25.19 1.63
N TRP A 184 -10.52 24.28 0.99
CA TRP A 184 -11.98 24.33 0.85
C TRP A 184 -12.52 25.56 0.10
N GLN A 185 -11.65 26.28 -0.61
CA GLN A 185 -12.04 27.43 -1.42
C GLN A 185 -12.10 27.08 -2.91
N TRP A 186 -12.94 27.81 -3.64
CA TRP A 186 -13.02 27.74 -5.08
C TRP A 186 -13.23 29.13 -5.68
N ASP A 187 -12.66 29.34 -6.87
CA ASP A 187 -12.77 30.59 -7.62
C ASP A 187 -12.71 30.28 -9.12
N THR A 188 -13.79 30.62 -9.81
CA THR A 188 -14.02 30.23 -11.20
C THR A 188 -14.65 31.37 -11.99
N TYR A 189 -14.43 31.38 -13.30
CA TYR A 189 -15.05 32.30 -14.23
C TYR A 189 -15.81 31.50 -15.28
N SER A 190 -17.06 31.88 -15.49
CA SER A 190 -17.97 31.19 -16.39
C SER A 190 -18.63 32.11 -17.39
N THR A 191 -18.99 31.58 -18.56
CA THR A 191 -19.71 32.29 -19.62
C THR A 191 -20.68 31.33 -20.31
N ASP A 192 -21.61 31.89 -21.07
CA ASP A 192 -22.54 31.09 -21.87
C ASP A 192 -21.86 30.67 -23.18
N PHE A 193 -22.22 29.50 -23.72
CA PHE A 193 -21.75 29.09 -25.04
C PHE A 193 -22.27 30.08 -26.09
N PRO A 194 -21.40 30.66 -26.95
CA PRO A 194 -21.79 31.75 -27.84
C PRO A 194 -22.62 31.26 -29.04
N ARG A 195 -22.62 29.95 -29.27
CA ARG A 195 -23.38 29.25 -30.31
C ARG A 195 -23.60 27.80 -29.90
N ALA A 196 -24.60 27.16 -30.51
CA ALA A 196 -24.78 25.72 -30.36
C ALA A 196 -23.61 24.95 -30.98
N VAL A 197 -23.15 23.90 -30.30
CA VAL A 197 -22.14 22.98 -30.83
C VAL A 197 -22.83 21.96 -31.75
N PRO A 198 -22.26 21.64 -32.93
CA PRO A 198 -22.78 20.58 -33.79
C PRO A 198 -22.88 19.23 -33.06
N ALA A 199 -23.86 18.41 -33.41
CA ALA A 199 -24.17 17.17 -32.69
C ALA A 199 -23.09 16.08 -32.86
N GLU A 200 -22.33 16.17 -33.94
CA GLU A 200 -21.23 15.27 -34.28
C GLU A 200 -19.91 15.63 -33.59
N HIS A 201 -19.81 16.79 -32.94
CA HIS A 201 -18.62 17.19 -32.20
C HIS A 201 -18.57 16.48 -30.83
N ASP A 202 -17.46 15.81 -30.57
CA ASP A 202 -17.19 15.00 -29.37
C ASP A 202 -15.86 15.38 -28.69
N LEU A 203 -15.18 16.43 -29.19
CA LEU A 203 -13.95 16.99 -28.63
C LEU A 203 -14.17 18.43 -28.17
N PHE A 204 -13.71 18.74 -26.95
CA PHE A 204 -13.54 20.09 -26.43
C PHE A 204 -12.06 20.48 -26.46
N CYS A 205 -11.74 21.59 -27.11
CA CYS A 205 -10.38 22.01 -27.40
C CYS A 205 -10.10 23.39 -26.81
N PHE A 206 -8.90 23.61 -26.27
CA PHE A 206 -8.42 24.92 -25.86
C PHE A 206 -6.89 24.92 -25.74
N ARG A 207 -6.28 26.10 -25.69
CA ARG A 207 -4.89 26.27 -25.26
C ARG A 207 -4.86 26.84 -23.87
N ALA A 208 -3.92 26.39 -23.05
CA ALA A 208 -3.72 26.97 -21.74
C ALA A 208 -2.26 26.90 -21.28
N ARG A 209 -1.95 27.77 -20.31
CA ARG A 209 -0.78 27.63 -19.43
C ARG A 209 -1.13 28.14 -18.03
N GLY A 210 -0.42 27.61 -17.04
CA GLY A 210 -0.48 28.05 -15.66
C GLY A 210 0.81 28.75 -15.25
N SER A 211 0.79 29.43 -14.10
CA SER A 211 2.05 29.79 -13.42
C SER A 211 2.77 28.56 -12.88
N GLU A 212 4.01 28.69 -12.41
CA GLU A 212 4.74 27.60 -11.72
C GLU A 212 3.97 27.04 -10.51
N ARG A 213 3.10 27.85 -9.90
CA ARG A 213 2.24 27.46 -8.77
C ARG A 213 0.84 27.00 -9.20
N THR A 214 0.56 26.90 -10.48
CA THR A 214 -0.78 26.56 -11.00
C THR A 214 -0.69 25.37 -11.95
N PRO A 215 -0.46 24.15 -11.43
CA PRO A 215 -0.23 22.97 -12.26
C PRO A 215 -1.52 22.39 -12.85
N GLN A 216 -2.70 22.87 -12.47
CA GLN A 216 -3.98 22.38 -12.98
C GLN A 216 -5.00 23.50 -13.19
N VAL A 217 -6.05 23.20 -13.97
CA VAL A 217 -7.29 23.99 -14.09
C VAL A 217 -8.50 23.05 -14.13
N ALA A 218 -9.59 23.45 -13.49
CA ALA A 218 -10.89 22.82 -13.65
C ALA A 218 -11.61 23.41 -14.86
N VAL A 219 -12.14 22.54 -15.71
CA VAL A 219 -13.02 22.88 -16.84
C VAL A 219 -14.39 22.28 -16.56
N GLU A 220 -15.40 23.12 -16.34
CA GLU A 220 -16.78 22.68 -16.13
C GLU A 220 -17.66 23.08 -17.31
N ILE A 221 -18.46 22.16 -17.81
CA ILE A 221 -19.47 22.39 -18.83
C ILE A 221 -20.84 22.05 -18.25
N GLY A 222 -21.73 23.03 -18.28
CA GLY A 222 -23.14 22.89 -17.90
C GLY A 222 -24.01 22.70 -19.14
N GLU A 223 -24.94 21.76 -19.09
CA GLU A 223 -25.91 21.46 -20.14
C GLU A 223 -27.23 22.21 -19.93
N ARG A 224 -28.04 22.34 -20.98
CA ARG A 224 -29.34 23.04 -20.95
C ARG A 224 -30.35 22.44 -19.98
N ASP A 225 -30.22 21.16 -19.66
CA ASP A 225 -31.06 20.47 -18.68
C ASP A 225 -30.60 20.71 -17.23
N GLY A 226 -29.51 21.44 -17.03
CA GLY A 226 -28.92 21.74 -15.73
C GLY A 226 -27.82 20.79 -15.29
N SER A 227 -27.50 19.76 -16.08
CA SER A 227 -26.43 18.81 -15.76
C SER A 227 -25.06 19.45 -15.83
N ARG A 228 -24.16 19.05 -14.92
CA ARG A 228 -22.82 19.62 -14.79
C ARG A 228 -21.77 18.54 -14.95
N TRP A 229 -20.77 18.82 -15.79
CA TRP A 229 -19.70 17.89 -16.12
C TRP A 229 -18.35 18.60 -15.96
N VAL A 230 -17.40 17.98 -15.27
CA VAL A 230 -16.13 18.62 -14.94
C VAL A 230 -14.91 17.75 -15.26
N ALA A 231 -13.85 18.39 -15.75
CA ALA A 231 -12.55 17.76 -15.96
C ALA A 231 -11.45 18.61 -15.32
N ALA A 232 -10.55 17.99 -14.55
CA ALA A 232 -9.29 18.61 -14.15
C ALA A 232 -8.24 18.38 -15.26
N VAL A 233 -7.54 19.44 -15.66
CA VAL A 233 -6.55 19.43 -16.74
C VAL A 233 -5.22 19.90 -16.20
N GLU A 234 -4.17 19.11 -16.43
CA GLU A 234 -2.78 19.47 -16.11
C GLU A 234 -2.32 20.62 -17.00
N LEU A 235 -1.61 21.57 -16.40
CA LEU A 235 -1.04 22.75 -17.04
C LEU A 235 0.48 22.77 -16.88
N SER A 236 1.15 23.44 -17.82
CA SER A 236 2.57 23.80 -17.70
C SER A 236 2.74 25.32 -17.73
N SER A 237 3.96 25.80 -17.44
CA SER A 237 4.31 27.21 -17.61
C SER A 237 4.45 27.65 -19.08
N THR A 238 4.40 26.69 -20.00
CA THR A 238 4.38 26.91 -21.43
C THR A 238 2.99 26.66 -22.02
N TRP A 239 2.65 27.38 -23.08
CA TRP A 239 1.38 27.19 -23.77
C TRP A 239 1.29 25.78 -24.36
N GLN A 240 0.25 25.05 -23.96
CA GLN A 240 -0.07 23.74 -24.48
C GLN A 240 -1.47 23.73 -25.07
N ARG A 241 -1.66 22.93 -26.11
CA ARG A 241 -2.98 22.64 -26.66
C ARG A 241 -3.55 21.41 -25.96
N HIS A 242 -4.77 21.55 -25.44
CA HIS A 242 -5.53 20.51 -24.79
C HIS A 242 -6.73 20.15 -25.66
N VAL A 243 -6.94 18.85 -25.84
CA VAL A 243 -8.07 18.28 -26.57
C VAL A 243 -8.65 17.20 -25.67
N LEU A 244 -9.89 17.40 -25.23
CA LEU A 244 -10.57 16.53 -24.28
C LEU A 244 -11.75 15.86 -25.00
N GLU A 245 -11.77 14.53 -24.99
CA GLU A 245 -12.98 13.80 -25.35
C GLU A 245 -14.07 14.03 -24.30
N ILE A 246 -15.33 14.04 -24.72
CA ILE A 246 -16.50 14.19 -23.84
C ILE A 246 -16.51 13.19 -22.68
N GLY A 247 -16.02 11.95 -22.90
CA GLY A 247 -15.89 10.92 -21.87
C GLY A 247 -14.88 11.22 -20.76
N ARG A 248 -14.05 12.27 -20.91
CA ARG A 248 -13.12 12.72 -19.86
C ARG A 248 -13.78 13.55 -18.77
N PHE A 249 -14.97 14.11 -19.02
CA PHE A 249 -15.68 14.92 -18.04
C PHE A 249 -16.49 14.02 -17.08
N ARG A 250 -16.30 14.23 -15.78
CA ARG A 250 -17.02 13.52 -14.72
C ARG A 250 -18.30 14.27 -14.35
N PHE A 251 -19.38 13.53 -14.14
CA PHE A 251 -20.65 14.11 -13.70
C PHE A 251 -20.51 14.70 -12.28
N LEU A 252 -20.96 15.94 -12.10
CA LEU A 252 -21.06 16.58 -10.80
C LEU A 252 -22.50 16.47 -10.30
N ASN A 253 -22.74 15.59 -9.33
CA ASN A 253 -24.08 15.35 -8.79
C ASN A 253 -24.65 16.58 -8.06
N ASP A 254 -23.79 17.44 -7.50
CA ASP A 254 -24.22 18.64 -6.78
C ASP A 254 -24.86 19.67 -7.72
N GLY A 255 -26.16 19.90 -7.52
CA GLY A 255 -26.98 20.81 -8.33
C GLY A 255 -27.41 20.27 -9.70
N SER A 256 -27.03 19.04 -10.06
CA SER A 256 -27.46 18.41 -11.32
C SER A 256 -28.76 17.62 -11.17
N PRO A 257 -29.51 17.36 -12.27
CA PRO A 257 -30.70 16.52 -12.24
C PRO A 257 -30.39 15.06 -11.86
N ALA A 258 -31.22 14.47 -10.99
CA ALA A 258 -31.07 13.07 -10.56
C ALA A 258 -31.28 12.02 -11.68
N THR A 259 -31.76 12.44 -12.86
CA THR A 259 -31.96 11.57 -14.03
C THR A 259 -30.70 11.39 -14.88
N ARG A 260 -29.60 12.06 -14.54
CA ARG A 260 -28.32 12.05 -15.25
C ARG A 260 -27.20 11.47 -14.37
N GLY A 261 -26.05 11.19 -14.96
CA GLY A 261 -24.88 10.65 -14.25
C GLY A 261 -24.85 9.12 -14.10
N GLY A 262 -25.60 8.40 -14.93
CA GLY A 262 -25.52 6.94 -15.01
C GLY A 262 -24.20 6.45 -15.64
N THR A 263 -23.95 5.14 -15.58
CA THR A 263 -22.67 4.53 -16.02
C THR A 263 -22.28 4.82 -17.48
N ASP A 264 -23.26 4.93 -18.38
CA ASP A 264 -23.06 5.20 -19.81
C ASP A 264 -23.41 6.65 -20.21
N ASP A 265 -23.77 7.47 -19.23
CA ASP A 265 -24.11 8.87 -19.46
C ASP A 265 -22.84 9.72 -19.52
N HIS A 266 -22.82 10.67 -20.44
CA HIS A 266 -21.65 11.49 -20.72
C HIS A 266 -22.08 12.90 -21.11
N LEU A 267 -21.12 13.82 -21.07
CA LEU A 267 -21.31 15.17 -21.58
C LEU A 267 -21.78 15.12 -23.05
N ASN A 268 -22.89 15.79 -23.34
CA ASN A 268 -23.40 16.04 -24.67
C ASN A 268 -23.13 17.50 -25.07
N LEU A 269 -22.09 17.71 -25.87
CA LEU A 269 -21.67 19.06 -26.29
C LEU A 269 -22.77 19.82 -27.04
N SER A 270 -23.68 19.14 -27.76
CA SER A 270 -24.82 19.81 -28.42
C SER A 270 -25.83 20.44 -27.46
N GLN A 271 -25.83 19.96 -26.20
CA GLN A 271 -26.61 20.52 -25.09
C GLN A 271 -25.79 21.47 -24.21
N ALA A 272 -24.51 21.71 -24.51
CA ALA A 272 -23.68 22.63 -23.74
C ALA A 272 -24.28 24.05 -23.78
N ALA A 273 -24.40 24.64 -22.59
CA ALA A 273 -25.01 25.95 -22.37
C ALA A 273 -24.05 26.89 -21.64
N ARG A 274 -23.28 26.38 -20.68
CA ARG A 274 -22.36 27.16 -19.84
C ARG A 274 -20.99 26.52 -19.81
N LEU A 275 -19.94 27.35 -19.86
CA LEU A 275 -18.55 26.96 -19.71
C LEU A 275 -17.95 27.66 -18.49
N SER A 276 -17.11 26.98 -17.72
CA SER A 276 -16.39 27.56 -16.59
C SER A 276 -14.95 27.08 -16.53
N PHE A 277 -14.03 27.99 -16.18
CA PHE A 277 -12.64 27.69 -15.86
C PHE A 277 -12.27 28.23 -14.48
N GLY A 278 -11.42 27.54 -13.75
CA GLY A 278 -10.83 28.06 -12.51
C GLY A 278 -10.23 26.98 -11.64
N LEU A 279 -10.22 27.23 -10.33
CA LEU A 279 -9.66 26.31 -9.34
C LEU A 279 -10.70 26.04 -8.26
N ALA A 280 -10.71 24.79 -7.78
CA ALA A 280 -11.54 24.38 -6.67
C ALA A 280 -10.77 23.36 -5.81
N SER A 281 -10.62 23.69 -4.52
CA SER A 281 -10.02 22.79 -3.54
C SER A 281 -10.77 21.46 -3.49
N GLY A 282 -10.04 20.35 -3.60
CA GLY A 282 -10.63 19.00 -3.66
C GLY A 282 -10.93 18.51 -5.09
N LEU A 283 -10.96 19.41 -6.08
CA LEU A 283 -11.06 19.05 -7.50
C LEU A 283 -9.74 19.24 -8.25
N THR A 284 -9.02 20.33 -7.97
CA THR A 284 -7.73 20.68 -8.58
C THR A 284 -6.59 20.66 -7.56
N LYS A 285 -5.41 20.22 -8.00
CA LYS A 285 -4.16 20.26 -7.23
C LYS A 285 -3.48 21.62 -7.40
N HIS A 286 -3.35 22.38 -6.33
CA HIS A 286 -2.58 23.62 -6.28
C HIS A 286 -2.18 23.91 -4.82
N PRO A 287 -1.03 24.57 -4.56
CA PRO A 287 -0.72 25.10 -3.24
C PRO A 287 -1.66 26.26 -2.89
N ASP A 288 -1.69 26.67 -1.62
CA ASP A 288 -2.40 27.89 -1.23
C ASP A 288 -1.73 29.15 -1.83
N GLY A 289 -2.53 30.19 -2.04
CA GLY A 289 -2.10 31.53 -2.42
C GLY A 289 -2.64 32.00 -3.77
N ASP A 290 -1.83 32.78 -4.47
CA ASP A 290 -2.18 33.40 -5.75
C ASP A 290 -1.87 32.47 -6.92
N HIS A 291 -2.78 32.48 -7.91
CA HIS A 291 -2.67 31.66 -9.11
C HIS A 291 -2.99 32.46 -10.36
N VAL A 292 -2.42 31.99 -11.46
CA VAL A 292 -2.64 32.57 -12.79
C VAL A 292 -2.89 31.44 -13.77
N ILE A 293 -3.95 31.59 -14.55
CA ILE A 293 -4.29 30.71 -15.65
C ILE A 293 -4.50 31.57 -16.89
N GLU A 294 -3.86 31.23 -17.99
CA GLU A 294 -4.08 31.88 -19.29
C GLU A 294 -4.65 30.87 -20.27
N ILE A 295 -5.71 31.27 -20.98
CA ILE A 295 -6.53 30.41 -21.82
C ILE A 295 -6.75 31.09 -23.16
N ASP A 296 -6.63 30.31 -24.23
CA ASP A 296 -6.79 30.79 -25.60
C ASP A 296 -7.44 29.73 -26.52
N GLU A 297 -7.94 30.16 -27.68
CA GLU A 297 -8.46 29.31 -28.76
C GLU A 297 -9.43 28.19 -28.33
N ILE A 298 -10.45 28.53 -27.53
CA ILE A 298 -11.47 27.57 -27.11
C ILE A 298 -12.34 27.18 -28.32
N GLY A 299 -12.51 25.88 -28.54
CA GLY A 299 -13.26 25.35 -29.66
C GLY A 299 -13.76 23.94 -29.42
N THR A 300 -14.37 23.38 -30.46
CA THR A 300 -14.81 21.99 -30.51
C THR A 300 -14.43 21.36 -31.86
N ALA A 301 -14.28 20.05 -31.86
CA ALA A 301 -13.91 19.27 -33.04
C ALA A 301 -14.59 17.90 -33.03
N VAL A 302 -14.41 17.16 -34.13
CA VAL A 302 -14.81 15.77 -34.29
C VAL A 302 -13.57 14.89 -34.13
N ASN A 303 -13.67 13.79 -33.39
CA ASN A 303 -12.66 12.75 -33.36
C ASN A 303 -12.76 11.87 -34.64
N ASP A 304 -11.92 12.16 -35.63
CA ASP A 304 -11.84 11.40 -36.88
C ASP A 304 -10.81 10.25 -36.85
N LEU A 305 -10.20 9.98 -35.69
CA LEU A 305 -9.13 8.99 -35.54
C LEU A 305 -9.64 7.55 -35.50
N GLY A 306 -10.96 7.36 -35.38
CA GLY A 306 -11.62 6.05 -35.36
C GLY A 306 -11.42 5.25 -34.07
N VAL A 307 -10.89 5.88 -33.02
CA VAL A 307 -10.64 5.31 -31.69
C VAL A 307 -10.90 6.36 -30.60
N SER A 308 -11.20 5.92 -29.38
CA SER A 308 -11.42 6.79 -28.21
C SER A 308 -10.61 6.37 -26.99
N LEU A 309 -10.60 7.18 -25.92
CA LEU A 309 -9.96 6.84 -24.65
C LEU A 309 -10.48 5.51 -24.05
N SER A 310 -11.72 5.11 -24.32
CA SER A 310 -12.25 3.82 -23.86
C SER A 310 -11.63 2.62 -24.57
N ASP A 311 -11.01 2.81 -25.73
CA ASP A 311 -10.25 1.77 -26.45
C ASP A 311 -8.86 1.48 -25.81
N TYR A 312 -8.45 2.23 -24.79
CA TYR A 312 -7.18 2.05 -24.06
C TYR A 312 -7.36 1.40 -22.69
N GLN A 313 -8.48 0.69 -22.49
CA GLN A 313 -8.73 -0.03 -21.25
C GLN A 313 -8.06 -1.41 -21.23
N ALA A 314 -7.58 -1.81 -20.05
CA ALA A 314 -7.01 -3.11 -19.79
C ALA A 314 -8.00 -4.03 -19.05
N PRO A 315 -7.89 -5.36 -19.20
CA PRO A 315 -8.58 -6.30 -18.32
C PRO A 315 -8.18 -6.05 -16.86
N ASN A 316 -9.13 -6.19 -15.94
CA ASN A 316 -8.80 -6.22 -14.52
C ASN A 316 -7.89 -7.43 -14.23
N SER A 317 -6.64 -7.17 -13.93
CA SER A 317 -5.64 -8.21 -13.63
C SER A 317 -5.55 -8.40 -12.13
N VAL A 318 -5.61 -9.65 -11.66
CA VAL A 318 -5.16 -10.01 -10.29
C VAL A 318 -3.69 -10.46 -10.29
N CYS A 319 -2.95 -10.10 -11.33
CA CYS A 319 -1.56 -10.50 -11.55
C CYS A 319 -0.70 -9.28 -11.84
N PHE A 320 0.52 -9.30 -11.33
CA PHE A 320 1.51 -8.22 -11.40
C PHE A 320 1.06 -6.91 -10.75
N ASP A 321 2.02 -6.16 -10.24
CA ASP A 321 1.84 -4.82 -9.69
C ASP A 321 3.14 -4.04 -9.93
N ASP A 322 3.03 -2.74 -10.20
CA ASP A 322 4.16 -1.84 -10.36
C ASP A 322 4.64 -1.39 -8.98
N TYR A 323 5.29 -2.33 -8.29
CA TYR A 323 5.89 -2.12 -6.98
C TYR A 323 7.36 -2.53 -7.05
N GLU A 324 8.23 -1.61 -6.65
CA GLU A 324 9.70 -1.76 -6.65
C GLU A 324 10.20 -3.16 -6.19
N PRO A 325 9.64 -3.79 -5.14
CA PRO A 325 10.12 -5.10 -4.67
C PRO A 325 9.86 -6.27 -5.63
N TYR A 326 8.96 -6.10 -6.60
CA TYR A 326 8.73 -7.08 -7.64
C TYR A 326 9.74 -6.98 -8.78
N GLU A 327 10.52 -5.90 -8.90
CA GLU A 327 11.54 -5.77 -9.93
C GLU A 327 12.66 -6.82 -9.73
N LEU A 328 12.94 -7.59 -10.76
CA LEU A 328 14.02 -8.58 -10.73
C LEU A 328 15.36 -7.87 -10.95
N ARG A 329 16.04 -7.55 -9.85
CA ARG A 329 17.38 -6.94 -9.87
C ARG A 329 18.48 -7.97 -9.68
N GLU A 330 19.55 -7.85 -10.48
CA GLU A 330 20.80 -8.63 -10.37
C GLU A 330 20.62 -10.16 -10.38
N ALA A 331 19.54 -10.65 -10.99
CA ALA A 331 19.29 -12.07 -11.15
C ALA A 331 20.15 -12.64 -12.28
N VAL A 332 20.87 -13.73 -12.00
CA VAL A 332 21.86 -14.34 -12.93
C VAL A 332 21.57 -15.80 -13.25
N ARG A 333 20.53 -16.37 -12.64
CA ARG A 333 20.05 -17.72 -12.91
C ARG A 333 18.59 -17.88 -12.50
N VAL A 334 17.93 -18.87 -13.08
CA VAL A 334 16.58 -19.32 -12.73
C VAL A 334 16.62 -20.81 -12.42
N SER A 335 15.89 -21.23 -11.39
CA SER A 335 15.78 -22.64 -10.97
C SER A 335 14.35 -22.99 -10.56
N ALA A 336 13.97 -24.26 -10.69
CA ALA A 336 12.70 -24.77 -10.20
C ALA A 336 12.49 -24.52 -8.69
N CYS A 337 11.24 -24.23 -8.32
CA CYS A 337 10.77 -24.21 -6.95
C CYS A 337 10.45 -25.64 -6.47
N SER A 338 10.70 -25.91 -5.18
CA SER A 338 10.35 -27.17 -4.54
C SER A 338 8.87 -27.21 -4.14
N GLY A 339 8.28 -28.40 -4.05
CA GLY A 339 6.91 -28.58 -3.52
C GLY A 339 5.80 -28.30 -4.53
N GLN A 340 6.11 -28.40 -5.82
CA GLN A 340 5.19 -28.27 -6.95
C GLN A 340 5.55 -29.32 -8.01
N ASP A 341 4.57 -29.77 -8.80
CA ASP A 341 4.73 -30.83 -9.80
C ASP A 341 4.50 -30.35 -11.25
N LEU A 342 4.42 -29.03 -11.46
CA LEU A 342 4.15 -28.41 -12.75
C LEU A 342 5.42 -28.14 -13.57
N ALA A 343 6.50 -27.73 -12.92
CA ALA A 343 7.82 -27.53 -13.53
C ALA A 343 8.77 -28.64 -13.06
N PRO A 344 9.50 -29.31 -13.98
CA PRO A 344 10.49 -30.32 -13.60
C PRO A 344 11.56 -29.78 -12.63
N ALA A 345 12.04 -30.63 -11.72
CA ALA A 345 13.00 -30.23 -10.70
C ALA A 345 14.35 -29.73 -11.27
N ASP A 346 14.70 -30.14 -12.48
CA ASP A 346 15.90 -29.74 -13.22
C ASP A 346 15.65 -28.55 -14.18
N ALA A 347 14.43 -28.02 -14.24
CA ALA A 347 14.12 -26.83 -15.02
C ALA A 347 14.96 -25.64 -14.54
N ALA A 348 15.86 -25.18 -15.40
CA ALA A 348 16.80 -24.12 -15.08
C ALA A 348 17.15 -23.25 -16.30
N PHE A 349 17.68 -22.07 -16.01
CA PHE A 349 18.28 -21.17 -16.99
C PHE A 349 19.49 -20.47 -16.36
N GLU A 350 20.63 -20.52 -17.03
CA GLU A 350 21.86 -19.84 -16.62
C GLU A 350 22.06 -18.60 -17.49
N GLY A 351 22.15 -17.43 -16.85
CA GLY A 351 22.26 -16.16 -17.53
C GLY A 351 21.47 -15.05 -16.84
N PRO A 352 21.82 -13.78 -17.09
CA PRO A 352 21.09 -12.64 -16.55
C PRO A 352 19.63 -12.68 -16.98
N VAL A 353 18.73 -12.36 -16.04
CA VAL A 353 17.30 -12.18 -16.32
C VAL A 353 16.81 -10.86 -15.74
N ASP A 354 16.03 -10.15 -16.54
CA ASP A 354 15.40 -8.87 -16.18
C ASP A 354 13.87 -9.00 -16.27
N GLY A 355 13.17 -8.05 -15.67
CA GLY A 355 11.71 -7.94 -15.73
C GLY A 355 11.06 -7.86 -14.36
N LEU A 356 9.83 -8.36 -14.26
CA LEU A 356 9.01 -8.31 -13.06
C LEU A 356 8.74 -9.71 -12.52
N SER A 357 8.71 -9.85 -11.20
CA SER A 357 8.33 -11.07 -10.51
C SER A 357 6.92 -11.51 -10.93
N ALA A 358 6.77 -12.78 -11.30
CA ALA A 358 5.52 -13.40 -11.68
C ALA A 358 4.61 -13.62 -10.46
N VAL A 359 3.98 -12.57 -9.97
CA VAL A 359 3.09 -12.63 -8.80
C VAL A 359 1.63 -12.65 -9.25
N GLY A 360 0.87 -13.61 -8.72
CA GLY A 360 -0.59 -13.66 -8.79
C GLY A 360 -1.16 -13.43 -7.41
N PHE A 361 -2.01 -12.41 -7.26
CA PHE A 361 -2.66 -12.07 -6.00
C PHE A 361 -3.84 -13.01 -5.78
N THR A 362 -3.74 -13.84 -4.75
CA THR A 362 -4.77 -14.81 -4.41
C THR A 362 -6.06 -14.10 -3.99
N LEU A 363 -7.16 -14.47 -4.63
CA LEU A 363 -8.51 -14.18 -4.17
C LEU A 363 -8.93 -15.21 -3.13
N TRP A 364 -9.30 -14.71 -1.95
CA TRP A 364 -9.83 -15.49 -0.84
C TRP A 364 -10.94 -16.47 -1.30
N ASP A 365 -10.86 -17.73 -0.84
CA ASP A 365 -11.81 -18.83 -1.12
C ASP A 365 -12.06 -19.11 -2.61
N ARG A 366 -11.15 -18.65 -3.48
CA ARG A 366 -11.38 -18.64 -4.93
C ARG A 366 -10.16 -19.04 -5.74
N SER A 367 -8.95 -18.87 -5.22
CA SER A 367 -7.73 -19.16 -5.98
C SER A 367 -6.53 -19.55 -5.12
N ARG A 368 -5.57 -20.26 -5.76
CA ARG A 368 -4.30 -20.70 -5.18
C ARG A 368 -3.14 -20.24 -6.07
N PHE A 369 -2.13 -19.62 -5.46
CA PHE A 369 -0.87 -19.29 -6.12
C PHE A 369 0.13 -20.44 -5.99
N VAL A 370 0.88 -20.74 -7.06
CA VAL A 370 1.89 -21.79 -7.11
C VAL A 370 3.17 -21.22 -7.75
N PRO A 371 4.25 -20.98 -6.99
CA PRO A 371 5.52 -20.55 -7.58
C PRO A 371 6.19 -21.71 -8.32
N LEU A 372 6.63 -21.49 -9.56
CA LEU A 372 7.20 -22.55 -10.41
C LEU A 372 8.70 -22.43 -10.58
N LEU A 373 9.16 -21.23 -10.94
CA LEU A 373 10.57 -20.92 -11.16
C LEU A 373 10.95 -19.67 -10.37
N VAL A 374 12.09 -19.70 -9.69
CA VAL A 374 12.62 -18.56 -8.91
C VAL A 374 13.87 -17.98 -9.59
N ALA A 375 13.90 -16.66 -9.73
CA ALA A 375 15.07 -15.92 -10.18
C ALA A 375 16.03 -15.71 -9.00
N ARG A 376 17.32 -15.95 -9.20
CA ARG A 376 18.33 -15.88 -8.12
C ARG A 376 19.51 -15.00 -8.50
N ASP A 377 20.03 -14.27 -7.52
CA ASP A 377 21.26 -13.51 -7.68
C ASP A 377 22.52 -14.40 -7.61
N ARG A 378 23.69 -13.77 -7.77
CA ARG A 378 25.00 -14.44 -7.73
C ARG A 378 25.33 -15.10 -6.38
N TYR A 379 24.64 -14.73 -5.31
CA TYR A 379 24.77 -15.34 -4.00
C TYR A 379 23.72 -16.44 -3.76
N GLY A 380 22.85 -16.70 -4.74
CA GLY A 380 21.77 -17.68 -4.67
C GLY A 380 20.52 -17.22 -3.93
N ARG A 381 20.41 -15.94 -3.55
CA ARG A 381 19.20 -15.37 -2.92
C ARG A 381 18.09 -15.25 -3.95
N GLY A 382 16.85 -15.59 -3.59
CA GLY A 382 15.70 -15.45 -4.48
C GLY A 382 15.29 -13.99 -4.63
N ARG A 383 15.35 -13.46 -5.85
CA ARG A 383 15.00 -12.06 -6.17
C ARG A 383 13.55 -11.88 -6.62
N GLY A 384 12.84 -12.98 -6.87
CA GLY A 384 11.43 -12.99 -7.25
C GLY A 384 11.11 -14.25 -8.07
N TRP A 385 9.88 -14.37 -8.55
CA TRP A 385 9.43 -15.51 -9.34
C TRP A 385 9.67 -15.23 -10.82
N ALA A 386 10.40 -16.11 -11.51
CA ALA A 386 10.53 -16.04 -12.96
C ALA A 386 9.28 -16.61 -13.67
N CYS A 387 8.62 -17.58 -13.03
CA CYS A 387 7.38 -18.16 -13.49
C CYS A 387 6.52 -18.66 -12.32
N SER A 388 5.21 -18.51 -12.43
CA SER A 388 4.23 -18.99 -11.44
C SER A 388 2.90 -19.37 -12.11
N ALA A 389 2.03 -20.04 -11.36
CA ALA A 389 0.66 -20.29 -11.75
C ALA A 389 -0.33 -19.71 -10.73
N LEU A 390 -1.43 -19.13 -11.20
CA LEU A 390 -2.60 -18.77 -10.40
C LEU A 390 -3.78 -19.66 -10.82
N VAL A 391 -4.27 -20.47 -9.89
CA VAL A 391 -5.31 -21.47 -10.14
C VAL A 391 -6.62 -21.01 -9.51
N HIS A 392 -7.65 -20.80 -10.30
CA HIS A 392 -8.97 -20.38 -9.83
C HIS A 392 -9.90 -21.59 -9.66
N TYR A 393 -10.31 -21.85 -8.42
CA TYR A 393 -11.25 -22.93 -8.07
C TYR A 393 -12.65 -22.41 -7.68
N GLY A 394 -12.84 -21.10 -7.59
CA GLY A 394 -14.12 -20.48 -7.25
C GLY A 394 -14.22 -19.03 -7.73
N GLY A 395 -15.39 -18.41 -7.51
CA GLY A 395 -15.66 -17.01 -7.84
C GLY A 395 -15.73 -16.72 -9.35
N LYS A 396 -15.47 -15.46 -9.72
CA LYS A 396 -15.63 -14.91 -11.09
C LYS A 396 -14.85 -15.69 -12.17
N TYR A 397 -13.73 -16.31 -11.81
CA TYR A 397 -12.82 -16.98 -12.75
C TYR A 397 -12.75 -18.50 -12.55
N ALA A 398 -13.74 -19.10 -11.86
CA ALA A 398 -13.71 -20.51 -11.48
C ALA A 398 -13.39 -21.44 -12.67
N GLY A 399 -12.44 -22.35 -12.45
CA GLY A 399 -11.95 -23.31 -13.45
C GLY A 399 -10.73 -22.82 -14.26
N GLY A 400 -10.44 -21.51 -14.28
CA GLY A 400 -9.31 -20.96 -15.01
C GLY A 400 -7.95 -21.22 -14.31
N CYS A 401 -6.94 -21.59 -15.09
CA CYS A 401 -5.54 -21.70 -14.65
C CYS A 401 -4.66 -20.74 -15.46
N TRP A 402 -3.88 -19.90 -14.78
CA TRP A 402 -3.11 -18.84 -15.43
C TRP A 402 -1.61 -19.02 -15.17
N LEU A 403 -0.80 -19.14 -16.22
CA LEU A 403 0.66 -19.15 -16.15
C LEU A 403 1.20 -17.72 -16.34
N LEU A 404 2.09 -17.29 -15.46
CA LEU A 404 2.61 -15.93 -15.40
C LEU A 404 4.13 -15.93 -15.56
N SER A 405 4.67 -15.01 -16.36
CA SER A 405 6.09 -14.70 -16.41
C SER A 405 6.32 -13.24 -16.82
N GLY A 406 6.86 -12.44 -15.90
CA GLY A 406 7.21 -11.04 -16.17
C GLY A 406 8.63 -10.83 -16.71
N ILE A 407 9.33 -11.91 -17.11
CA ILE A 407 10.69 -11.83 -17.65
C ILE A 407 10.68 -11.10 -19.00
N THR A 408 11.62 -10.18 -19.20
CA THR A 408 11.76 -9.46 -20.48
C THR A 408 12.90 -10.00 -21.34
N THR A 409 13.76 -10.87 -20.77
CA THR A 409 14.90 -11.49 -21.46
C THR A 409 14.45 -12.60 -22.42
N PRO A 410 14.55 -12.44 -23.76
CA PRO A 410 14.02 -13.43 -24.71
C PRO A 410 14.69 -14.81 -24.65
N ALA A 411 15.96 -14.86 -24.29
CA ALA A 411 16.72 -16.12 -24.15
C ALA A 411 16.12 -17.06 -23.10
N PHE A 412 15.47 -16.53 -22.06
CA PHE A 412 14.80 -17.32 -21.05
C PHE A 412 13.67 -18.15 -21.65
N TYR A 413 12.83 -17.55 -22.51
CA TYR A 413 11.69 -18.24 -23.14
C TYR A 413 12.10 -19.29 -24.17
N ARG A 414 13.33 -19.21 -24.69
CA ARG A 414 13.92 -20.22 -25.58
C ARG A 414 14.63 -21.35 -24.84
N SER A 415 14.78 -21.23 -23.52
CA SER A 415 15.50 -22.20 -22.69
C SER A 415 14.73 -23.52 -22.53
N GLY A 416 15.45 -24.62 -22.31
CA GLY A 416 14.84 -25.91 -21.98
C GLY A 416 13.97 -25.85 -20.72
N GLY A 417 14.45 -25.15 -19.68
CA GLY A 417 13.73 -25.02 -18.42
C GLY A 417 12.36 -24.33 -18.54
N PHE A 418 12.28 -23.22 -19.30
CA PHE A 418 10.98 -22.58 -19.53
C PHE A 418 10.04 -23.46 -20.39
N ARG A 419 10.57 -24.06 -21.46
CA ARG A 419 9.77 -24.93 -22.34
C ARG A 419 9.15 -26.10 -21.60
N GLN A 420 9.94 -26.75 -20.74
CA GLN A 420 9.48 -27.82 -19.86
C GLN A 420 8.40 -27.35 -18.88
N CYS A 421 8.57 -26.16 -18.27
CA CYS A 421 7.57 -25.55 -17.40
C CYS A 421 6.24 -25.31 -18.12
N LEU A 422 6.28 -24.73 -19.33
CA LEU A 422 5.08 -24.49 -20.14
C LEU A 422 4.38 -25.81 -20.52
N THR A 423 5.13 -26.83 -20.96
CA THR A 423 4.56 -28.15 -21.29
C THR A 423 3.92 -28.81 -20.07
N GLY A 424 4.58 -28.78 -18.90
CA GLY A 424 4.04 -29.35 -17.67
C GLY A 424 2.76 -28.65 -17.22
N PHE A 425 2.73 -27.31 -17.26
CA PHE A 425 1.52 -26.53 -16.99
C PHE A 425 0.35 -26.90 -17.91
N LEU A 426 0.56 -26.94 -19.24
CA LEU A 426 -0.50 -27.27 -20.19
C LEU A 426 -1.00 -28.70 -20.04
N SER A 427 -0.12 -29.64 -19.71
CA SER A 427 -0.50 -31.03 -19.42
C SER A 427 -1.42 -31.11 -18.20
N SER A 428 -1.12 -30.37 -17.13
CA SER A 428 -1.98 -30.32 -15.94
C SER A 428 -3.31 -29.59 -16.19
N VAL A 429 -3.32 -28.59 -17.07
CA VAL A 429 -4.57 -27.95 -17.52
C VAL A 429 -5.44 -28.94 -18.30
N ALA A 430 -4.85 -29.73 -19.21
CA ALA A 430 -5.56 -30.75 -19.97
C ALA A 430 -6.14 -31.86 -19.08
N ALA A 431 -5.46 -32.23 -18.00
CA ALA A 431 -5.95 -33.18 -17.01
C ALA A 431 -7.13 -32.63 -16.17
N GLY A 432 -7.17 -31.31 -15.92
CA GLY A 432 -8.26 -30.64 -15.21
C GLY A 432 -8.26 -30.84 -13.68
N ASP A 433 -7.13 -31.27 -13.11
CA ASP A 433 -7.02 -31.61 -11.69
C ASP A 433 -6.68 -30.40 -10.80
N LEU A 434 -5.98 -29.39 -11.34
CA LEU A 434 -5.49 -28.25 -10.56
C LEU A 434 -6.56 -27.50 -9.75
N PRO A 435 -7.74 -27.12 -10.32
CA PRO A 435 -8.78 -26.46 -9.53
C PRO A 435 -9.35 -27.37 -8.43
N LYS A 436 -9.49 -28.68 -8.68
CA LYS A 436 -10.03 -29.65 -7.71
C LYS A 436 -9.09 -29.84 -6.53
N GLU A 437 -7.80 -30.00 -6.79
CA GLU A 437 -6.77 -30.08 -5.75
C GLU A 437 -6.75 -28.79 -4.92
N SER A 438 -6.77 -27.64 -5.58
CA SER A 438 -6.76 -26.32 -4.92
C SER A 438 -7.98 -26.14 -4.01
N LEU A 439 -9.17 -26.57 -4.46
CA LEU A 439 -10.38 -26.57 -3.65
C LEU A 439 -10.25 -27.51 -2.44
N SER A 440 -9.71 -28.71 -2.63
CA SER A 440 -9.51 -29.68 -1.53
C SER A 440 -8.56 -29.14 -0.46
N LEU A 441 -7.43 -28.54 -0.87
CA LEU A 441 -6.50 -27.86 0.04
C LEU A 441 -7.18 -26.72 0.80
N ASN A 442 -8.00 -25.92 0.13
CA ASN A 442 -8.77 -24.86 0.78
C ASN A 442 -9.79 -25.41 1.79
N GLN A 443 -10.49 -26.50 1.47
CA GLN A 443 -11.40 -27.18 2.40
C GLN A 443 -10.67 -27.70 3.64
N GLN A 444 -9.46 -28.25 3.48
CA GLN A 444 -8.63 -28.66 4.62
C GLN A 444 -8.25 -27.48 5.51
N ARG A 445 -7.93 -26.32 4.91
CA ARG A 445 -7.64 -25.07 5.66
C ARG A 445 -8.86 -24.53 6.39
N LEU A 446 -10.03 -24.54 5.75
CA LEU A 446 -11.31 -24.16 6.35
C LEU A 446 -11.68 -25.05 7.54
N ALA A 447 -11.34 -26.33 7.49
CA ALA A 447 -11.57 -27.29 8.57
C ALA A 447 -10.57 -27.17 9.74
N LYS A 448 -9.49 -26.38 9.59
CA LYS A 448 -8.48 -26.21 10.64
C LYS A 448 -9.11 -25.56 11.87
N SER A 449 -8.89 -26.18 13.03
CA SER A 449 -9.24 -25.64 14.33
C SER A 449 -7.99 -25.58 15.21
N LEU A 450 -7.98 -24.65 16.15
CA LEU A 450 -6.86 -24.47 17.07
C LEU A 450 -7.42 -24.25 18.50
N PRO A 451 -7.53 -25.32 19.30
CA PRO A 451 -8.03 -25.22 20.67
C PRO A 451 -6.99 -24.56 21.59
N LEU A 452 -7.47 -23.89 22.63
CA LEU A 452 -6.62 -23.27 23.66
C LEU A 452 -5.97 -24.35 24.54
N THR A 453 -4.69 -24.62 24.30
CA THR A 453 -3.91 -25.68 24.96
C THR A 453 -2.56 -25.21 25.49
N THR A 454 -2.00 -24.13 24.94
CA THR A 454 -0.77 -23.53 25.43
C THR A 454 -1.03 -22.86 26.79
N PRO A 455 -0.18 -23.12 27.81
CA PRO A 455 -0.33 -22.50 29.12
C PRO A 455 -0.18 -20.97 29.02
N PRO A 456 -0.90 -20.20 29.84
CA PRO A 456 -0.78 -18.75 29.82
C PRO A 456 0.64 -18.33 30.25
N PRO A 457 1.25 -17.32 29.61
CA PRO A 457 2.49 -16.74 30.08
C PRO A 457 2.27 -15.94 31.36
N ALA A 458 3.37 -15.45 31.94
CA ALA A 458 3.28 -14.47 33.01
C ALA A 458 2.58 -13.20 32.53
N GLY A 459 1.57 -12.75 33.28
CA GLY A 459 0.83 -11.53 32.98
C GLY A 459 1.69 -10.26 33.07
N LEU A 460 1.13 -9.17 32.54
CA LEU A 460 1.74 -7.84 32.57
C LEU A 460 1.09 -6.97 33.64
N LYS A 461 1.82 -5.97 34.09
CA LYS A 461 1.28 -4.91 34.95
C LYS A 461 1.91 -3.57 34.62
N ARG A 462 1.18 -2.51 34.89
CA ARG A 462 1.71 -1.15 34.92
C ARG A 462 2.51 -0.95 36.21
N GLN A 463 3.69 -0.35 36.11
CA GLN A 463 4.47 0.12 37.25
C GLN A 463 4.97 1.54 36.97
N GLY A 464 4.26 2.53 37.52
CA GLY A 464 4.52 3.94 37.24
C GLY A 464 4.39 4.22 35.75
N GLN A 465 5.45 4.78 35.17
CA GLN A 465 5.53 5.16 33.76
C GLN A 465 5.79 3.98 32.81
N HIS A 466 5.86 2.74 33.27
CA HIS A 466 6.29 1.61 32.44
C HIS A 466 5.39 0.38 32.51
N PHE A 467 5.42 -0.43 31.45
CA PHE A 467 4.96 -1.80 31.49
C PHE A 467 6.06 -2.72 32.01
N VAL A 468 5.69 -3.64 32.90
CA VAL A 468 6.60 -4.66 33.42
C VAL A 468 5.96 -6.04 33.36
N THR A 469 6.79 -7.06 33.18
CA THR A 469 6.40 -8.46 33.37
C THR A 469 5.99 -8.73 34.81
N ALA A 470 5.32 -9.85 35.08
CA ALA A 470 5.02 -10.27 36.47
C ALA A 470 6.28 -10.33 37.37
N ALA A 471 7.43 -10.67 36.79
CA ALA A 471 8.74 -10.69 37.46
C ALA A 471 9.36 -9.30 37.69
N GLY A 472 8.71 -8.22 37.28
CA GLY A 472 9.18 -6.84 37.44
C GLY A 472 10.19 -6.38 36.37
N LYS A 473 10.48 -7.21 35.35
CA LYS A 473 11.35 -6.79 34.24
C LYS A 473 10.61 -5.79 33.34
N PRO A 474 11.20 -4.63 32.98
CA PRO A 474 10.66 -3.71 31.99
C PRO A 474 10.34 -4.41 30.67
N LEU A 475 9.16 -4.12 30.13
CA LEU A 475 8.72 -4.60 28.83
C LEU A 475 8.79 -3.46 27.83
N PHE A 476 9.50 -3.67 26.73
CA PHE A 476 9.43 -2.81 25.56
C PHE A 476 8.61 -3.51 24.48
N LEU A 477 7.61 -2.81 23.96
CA LEU A 477 6.69 -3.30 22.93
C LEU A 477 7.30 -3.06 21.56
N ILE A 478 7.66 -4.14 20.89
CA ILE A 478 7.91 -4.17 19.45
C ILE A 478 6.65 -4.77 18.83
N GLY A 479 5.76 -3.91 18.33
CA GLY A 479 4.46 -4.36 17.83
C GLY A 479 4.15 -3.92 16.42
N ALA A 480 3.04 -4.47 15.92
CA ALA A 480 2.40 -4.09 14.66
C ALA A 480 0.88 -4.26 14.75
N ASP A 481 0.15 -3.55 13.90
CA ASP A 481 -1.28 -3.75 13.73
C ASP A 481 -1.55 -4.97 12.85
N ASN A 482 -2.45 -5.83 13.31
CA ASN A 482 -3.00 -6.91 12.51
C ASN A 482 -4.40 -6.52 12.03
N ILE A 483 -4.53 -6.42 10.70
CA ILE A 483 -5.76 -6.02 10.00
C ILE A 483 -6.38 -7.16 9.18
N GLY A 484 -5.91 -8.40 9.35
CA GLY A 484 -6.23 -9.55 8.51
C GLY A 484 -5.07 -10.03 7.63
N SER A 485 -5.35 -11.04 6.82
CA SER A 485 -4.38 -11.72 5.96
C SER A 485 -4.11 -10.97 4.65
N LEU A 486 -3.02 -11.34 3.96
CA LEU A 486 -2.60 -10.74 2.68
C LEU A 486 -3.68 -10.75 1.60
N ASP A 487 -4.56 -11.75 1.60
CA ASP A 487 -5.64 -11.92 0.64
C ASP A 487 -6.97 -11.27 1.08
N ARG A 488 -7.05 -10.78 2.33
CA ARG A 488 -8.28 -10.24 2.90
C ARG A 488 -8.08 -9.34 4.12
N LYS A 489 -8.55 -8.10 3.99
CA LYS A 489 -8.75 -7.19 5.12
C LYS A 489 -9.92 -7.64 6.01
N PHE A 490 -9.79 -7.46 7.33
CA PHE A 490 -10.82 -7.63 8.37
C PHE A 490 -11.32 -9.08 8.60
N PHE A 491 -10.42 -9.99 8.97
CA PHE A 491 -10.69 -11.30 9.63
C PHE A 491 -11.86 -12.16 9.12
N GLY A 492 -12.12 -12.23 7.81
CA GLY A 492 -12.97 -13.29 7.25
C GLY A 492 -12.17 -14.47 6.68
N GLY A 493 -12.81 -15.62 6.45
CA GLY A 493 -12.20 -16.77 5.77
C GLY A 493 -11.80 -17.97 6.65
N PRO A 494 -10.77 -18.80 6.30
CA PRO A 494 -10.31 -19.98 7.03
C PRO A 494 -9.42 -19.49 8.19
N TRP A 495 -10.07 -18.72 9.04
CA TRP A 495 -9.49 -17.68 9.86
C TRP A 495 -8.40 -18.25 10.79
N VAL A 496 -8.49 -19.51 11.24
CA VAL A 496 -7.45 -20.16 12.06
C VAL A 496 -6.12 -20.28 11.31
N HIS A 497 -6.15 -20.70 10.05
CA HIS A 497 -4.94 -20.95 9.27
C HIS A 497 -4.13 -19.66 9.09
N TRP A 498 -4.82 -18.61 8.63
CA TRP A 498 -4.19 -17.31 8.40
C TRP A 498 -3.82 -16.59 9.69
N LEU A 499 -4.67 -16.66 10.72
CA LEU A 499 -4.36 -16.10 12.03
C LEU A 499 -3.06 -16.71 12.58
N GLU A 500 -2.92 -18.03 12.52
CA GLU A 500 -1.69 -18.67 12.99
C GLU A 500 -0.47 -18.26 12.15
N ALA A 501 -0.63 -18.11 10.83
CA ALA A 501 0.43 -17.64 9.95
C ALA A 501 0.88 -16.22 10.31
N ASP A 502 -0.05 -15.32 10.60
CA ASP A 502 0.26 -13.95 11.02
C ASP A 502 1.00 -13.89 12.35
N PHE A 503 0.58 -14.68 13.35
CA PHE A 503 1.28 -14.73 14.64
C PHE A 503 2.68 -15.34 14.52
N ARG A 504 2.86 -16.35 13.66
CA ARG A 504 4.18 -16.88 13.33
C ARG A 504 5.04 -15.80 12.67
N ARG A 505 4.49 -15.10 11.69
CA ARG A 505 5.17 -14.01 10.97
C ARG A 505 5.58 -12.88 11.92
N ALA A 506 4.70 -12.49 12.83
CA ALA A 506 4.97 -11.51 13.88
C ALA A 506 6.13 -11.96 14.77
N ARG A 507 6.11 -13.22 15.24
CA ARG A 507 7.20 -13.78 16.05
C ARG A 507 8.53 -13.82 15.30
N ASP A 508 8.52 -14.25 14.04
CA ASP A 508 9.73 -14.33 13.20
C ASP A 508 10.32 -12.94 12.89
N ALA A 509 9.47 -11.90 12.89
CA ALA A 509 9.89 -10.51 12.79
C ALA A 509 10.42 -9.89 14.10
N GLY A 510 10.39 -10.64 15.21
CA GLY A 510 10.78 -10.15 16.53
C GLY A 510 9.70 -9.34 17.24
N LEU A 511 8.45 -9.38 16.77
CA LEU A 511 7.35 -8.73 17.46
C LEU A 511 6.97 -9.49 18.74
N ASN A 512 6.62 -8.75 19.79
CA ASN A 512 6.06 -9.29 21.03
C ASN A 512 4.70 -8.70 21.37
N SER A 513 4.14 -7.81 20.54
CA SER A 513 2.79 -7.32 20.70
C SER A 513 2.10 -7.15 19.34
N MET A 514 0.77 -7.26 19.33
CA MET A 514 -0.05 -6.90 18.19
C MET A 514 -1.30 -6.16 18.65
N ARG A 515 -1.63 -5.09 17.91
CA ARG A 515 -2.92 -4.41 18.01
C ARG A 515 -3.88 -5.04 17.01
N ILE A 516 -5.00 -5.55 17.51
CA ILE A 516 -5.94 -6.36 16.71
C ILE A 516 -7.08 -5.46 16.24
N TYR A 517 -7.03 -5.06 14.97
CA TYR A 517 -8.03 -4.21 14.34
C TYR A 517 -9.21 -5.04 13.84
N GLY A 518 -10.46 -4.61 14.06
CA GLY A 518 -11.62 -5.40 13.65
C GLY A 518 -11.81 -6.65 14.51
N ALA A 519 -11.37 -6.60 15.77
CA ALA A 519 -11.35 -7.75 16.69
C ALA A 519 -12.75 -8.35 16.92
N SER A 520 -13.82 -7.60 16.68
CA SER A 520 -15.21 -8.08 16.82
C SER A 520 -15.52 -9.30 15.98
N ALA A 521 -14.89 -9.44 14.82
CA ALA A 521 -15.01 -10.61 13.97
C ALA A 521 -14.40 -11.88 14.59
N LEU A 522 -13.52 -11.72 15.59
CA LEU A 522 -12.82 -12.79 16.29
C LEU A 522 -13.44 -13.11 17.65
N TRP A 523 -13.66 -12.12 18.52
CA TRP A 523 -14.04 -12.42 19.92
C TRP A 523 -15.52 -12.81 20.10
N ARG A 524 -16.38 -12.55 19.11
CA ARG A 524 -17.82 -12.95 19.15
C ARG A 524 -18.05 -14.45 18.94
N ASP A 525 -17.07 -15.14 18.36
CA ASP A 525 -17.14 -16.57 18.08
C ASP A 525 -16.21 -17.32 19.06
N PRO A 526 -16.72 -18.27 19.86
CA PRO A 526 -15.91 -18.98 20.86
C PRO A 526 -14.71 -19.74 20.27
N GLN A 527 -14.83 -20.30 19.07
CA GLN A 527 -13.72 -21.00 18.42
C GLN A 527 -12.65 -19.99 18.00
N LYS A 528 -13.07 -18.85 17.43
CA LYS A 528 -12.20 -17.74 17.05
C LYS A 528 -11.45 -17.14 18.21
N LEU A 529 -12.15 -16.89 19.31
CA LEU A 529 -11.57 -16.40 20.54
C LEU A 529 -10.52 -17.37 21.10
N ALA A 530 -10.83 -18.67 21.12
CA ALA A 530 -9.90 -19.70 21.62
C ALA A 530 -8.62 -19.75 20.79
N ALA A 531 -8.73 -19.73 19.46
CA ALA A 531 -7.60 -19.77 18.56
C ALA A 531 -6.77 -18.47 18.55
N LEU A 532 -7.40 -17.29 18.70
CA LEU A 532 -6.69 -16.03 18.91
C LEU A 532 -5.82 -16.08 20.17
N LYS A 533 -6.41 -16.51 21.29
CA LYS A 533 -5.69 -16.71 22.55
C LYS A 533 -4.58 -17.74 22.41
N GLU A 534 -4.85 -18.85 21.73
CA GLU A 534 -3.86 -19.91 21.52
C GLU A 534 -2.67 -19.40 20.69
N CYS A 535 -2.92 -18.68 19.60
CA CYS A 535 -1.85 -18.09 18.81
C CYS A 535 -1.02 -17.09 19.64
N ALA A 536 -1.67 -16.19 20.36
CA ALA A 536 -1.00 -15.22 21.21
C ALA A 536 -0.09 -15.87 22.26
N ARG A 537 -0.57 -16.92 22.93
CA ARG A 537 0.23 -17.70 23.89
C ARG A 537 1.36 -18.48 23.23
N LYS A 538 1.06 -19.23 22.17
CA LYS A 538 2.01 -20.09 21.46
C LYS A 538 3.19 -19.31 20.88
N TYR A 539 2.93 -18.11 20.37
CA TYR A 539 3.95 -17.28 19.73
C TYR A 539 4.50 -16.17 20.64
N GLY A 540 4.00 -16.04 21.87
CA GLY A 540 4.48 -15.06 22.85
C GLY A 540 4.22 -13.61 22.43
N VAL A 541 3.01 -13.34 21.95
CA VAL A 541 2.58 -12.02 21.45
C VAL A 541 1.46 -11.48 22.33
N TYR A 542 1.70 -10.31 22.93
CA TYR A 542 0.71 -9.59 23.74
C TYR A 542 -0.35 -8.90 22.87
N LEU A 543 -1.60 -8.87 23.31
CA LEU A 543 -2.74 -8.38 22.53
C LEU A 543 -3.23 -7.03 23.04
N LEU A 544 -3.28 -6.03 22.17
CA LEU A 544 -4.09 -4.83 22.38
C LEU A 544 -5.38 -4.99 21.55
N ILE A 545 -6.53 -5.09 22.22
CA ILE A 545 -7.81 -5.40 21.57
C ILE A 545 -8.61 -4.12 21.35
N VAL A 546 -8.94 -3.82 20.10
CA VAL A 546 -9.87 -2.73 19.76
C VAL A 546 -11.31 -3.15 20.10
N VAL A 547 -11.99 -2.37 20.94
CA VAL A 547 -13.32 -2.69 21.50
C VAL A 547 -14.45 -2.32 20.52
N VAL A 548 -14.40 -1.09 20.00
CA VAL A 548 -15.35 -0.56 19.01
C VAL A 548 -14.66 -0.45 17.66
N ASP A 549 -15.23 -1.07 16.64
CA ASP A 549 -14.69 -1.00 15.28
C ASP A 549 -14.88 0.42 14.72
N HIS A 550 -13.91 0.92 13.95
CA HIS A 550 -13.83 2.33 13.54
C HIS A 550 -15.10 2.91 12.87
N THR A 551 -15.88 2.07 12.17
CA THR A 551 -17.11 2.48 11.48
C THR A 551 -18.36 2.46 12.34
N ASP A 552 -18.30 1.87 13.54
CA ASP A 552 -19.47 1.74 14.41
C ASP A 552 -19.78 3.09 15.09
N LEU A 553 -21.03 3.56 14.94
CA LEU A 553 -21.62 4.64 15.74
C LEU A 553 -22.64 4.01 16.71
N LEU A 554 -22.23 3.79 17.95
CA LEU A 554 -23.02 3.10 18.98
C LEU A 554 -23.64 4.11 19.94
N THR A 555 -24.85 3.83 20.41
CA THR A 555 -25.45 4.52 21.57
C THR A 555 -24.70 4.18 22.87
N ARG A 556 -24.92 4.94 23.95
CA ARG A 556 -24.35 4.64 25.28
C ARG A 556 -24.63 3.19 25.72
N GLU A 557 -25.88 2.73 25.60
CA GLU A 557 -26.26 1.38 26.02
C GLU A 557 -25.50 0.31 25.23
N GLU A 558 -25.33 0.52 23.93
CA GLU A 558 -24.57 -0.38 23.05
C GLU A 558 -23.07 -0.34 23.34
N LEU A 559 -22.50 0.83 23.66
CA LEU A 559 -21.10 0.98 24.09
C LEU A 559 -20.84 0.21 25.39
N VAL A 560 -21.69 0.38 26.40
CA VAL A 560 -21.60 -0.33 27.68
C VAL A 560 -21.70 -1.84 27.46
N LYS A 561 -22.67 -2.28 26.66
CA LYS A 561 -22.86 -3.69 26.31
C LYS A 561 -21.64 -4.27 25.60
N ARG A 562 -21.13 -3.59 24.57
CA ARG A 562 -19.95 -4.00 23.79
C ARG A 562 -18.74 -4.12 24.71
N SER A 563 -18.47 -3.09 25.50
CA SER A 563 -17.34 -3.03 26.43
C SER A 563 -17.38 -4.18 27.44
N THR A 564 -18.55 -4.45 28.02
CA THR A 564 -18.76 -5.57 28.95
C THR A 564 -18.49 -6.93 28.27
N GLN A 565 -18.96 -7.12 27.04
CA GLN A 565 -18.77 -8.37 26.29
C GLN A 565 -17.30 -8.65 25.99
N VAL A 566 -16.58 -7.64 25.50
CA VAL A 566 -15.14 -7.78 25.19
C VAL A 566 -14.34 -8.01 26.47
N ALA A 567 -14.60 -7.25 27.53
CA ALA A 567 -13.93 -7.46 28.82
C ALA A 567 -14.18 -8.87 29.36
N THR A 568 -15.42 -9.37 29.30
CA THR A 568 -15.76 -10.74 29.71
C THR A 568 -14.97 -11.78 28.91
N ALA A 569 -14.76 -11.54 27.61
CA ALA A 569 -14.04 -12.46 26.73
C ALA A 569 -12.55 -12.58 27.08
N PHE A 570 -11.91 -11.53 27.64
CA PHE A 570 -10.45 -11.49 27.84
C PHE A 570 -9.97 -11.30 29.29
N ARG A 571 -10.84 -11.03 30.27
CA ARG A 571 -10.44 -10.73 31.67
C ARG A 571 -9.48 -11.72 32.32
N ASP A 572 -9.54 -12.99 31.91
CA ASP A 572 -8.76 -14.09 32.47
C ASP A 572 -7.52 -14.42 31.61
N GLU A 573 -7.16 -13.57 30.63
CA GLU A 573 -6.09 -13.84 29.65
C GLU A 573 -4.82 -13.03 29.92
N PRO A 574 -3.73 -13.65 30.44
CA PRO A 574 -2.51 -12.92 30.77
C PRO A 574 -1.73 -12.35 29.58
N VAL A 575 -1.99 -12.81 28.34
CA VAL A 575 -1.41 -12.16 27.15
C VAL A 575 -2.12 -10.87 26.74
N LEU A 576 -3.23 -10.51 27.37
CA LEU A 576 -3.87 -9.23 27.08
C LEU A 576 -2.99 -8.08 27.61
N LEU A 577 -2.53 -7.22 26.70
CA LEU A 577 -1.86 -5.97 27.04
C LEU A 577 -2.87 -4.95 27.58
N GLY A 578 -4.05 -4.88 26.97
CA GLY A 578 -5.11 -3.96 27.36
C GLY A 578 -6.23 -3.85 26.32
N TYR A 579 -7.14 -2.93 26.59
CA TYR A 579 -8.26 -2.57 25.71
C TYR A 579 -8.01 -1.20 25.08
N ASP A 580 -8.10 -1.12 23.77
CA ASP A 580 -8.18 0.13 23.02
C ASP A 580 -9.66 0.40 22.72
N LEU A 581 -10.24 1.45 23.28
CA LEU A 581 -11.70 1.65 23.19
C LEU A 581 -12.18 1.83 21.75
N GLN A 582 -11.46 2.61 20.93
CA GLN A 582 -11.81 2.83 19.53
C GLN A 582 -10.63 3.39 18.75
N ASN A 583 -10.50 2.97 17.50
CA ASN A 583 -9.56 3.55 16.54
C ASN A 583 -10.00 4.94 16.08
N GLU A 584 -9.19 5.95 16.35
CA GLU A 584 -9.28 7.32 15.82
C GLU A 584 -10.67 7.97 15.97
N PRO A 585 -11.19 8.09 17.22
CA PRO A 585 -12.47 8.74 17.44
C PRO A 585 -12.36 10.25 17.19
N TYR A 586 -13.12 10.74 16.21
CA TYR A 586 -13.22 12.17 15.91
C TYR A 586 -14.35 12.83 16.70
N ALA A 587 -14.15 14.08 17.14
CA ALA A 587 -15.12 14.82 17.94
C ALA A 587 -16.51 14.90 17.31
N TYR A 588 -16.62 15.05 15.98
CA TYR A 588 -17.92 15.09 15.31
C TYR A 588 -18.67 13.76 15.40
N LYS A 589 -17.98 12.62 15.30
CA LYS A 589 -18.61 11.29 15.49
C LYS A 589 -18.99 11.05 16.94
N VAL A 590 -18.11 11.40 17.88
CA VAL A 590 -18.39 11.26 19.33
C VAL A 590 -19.57 12.16 19.73
N ALA A 591 -19.68 13.35 19.15
CA ALA A 591 -20.80 14.25 19.37
C ALA A 591 -22.14 13.68 18.89
N GLU A 592 -22.16 12.73 17.94
CA GLU A 592 -23.38 12.06 17.46
C GLU A 592 -23.84 10.90 18.36
N VAL A 593 -23.00 10.45 19.30
CA VAL A 593 -23.34 9.37 20.23
C VAL A 593 -24.52 9.79 21.10
N LYS A 594 -25.54 8.93 21.16
CA LYS A 594 -26.78 9.16 21.92
C LYS A 594 -26.71 8.58 23.32
N ASP A 595 -27.19 9.36 24.28
CA ASP A 595 -27.48 8.95 25.66
C ASP A 595 -28.96 9.26 25.92
N GLY A 596 -29.81 8.23 25.86
CA GLY A 596 -31.25 8.40 25.83
C GLY A 596 -31.72 9.13 24.56
N GLY A 597 -32.49 10.20 24.72
CA GLY A 597 -33.09 10.96 23.61
C GLY A 597 -32.20 12.07 23.03
N GLN A 598 -31.01 12.31 23.58
CA GLN A 598 -30.14 13.43 23.22
C GLN A 598 -28.75 12.94 22.84
N THR A 599 -28.11 13.63 21.89
CA THR A 599 -26.70 13.40 21.52
C THR A 599 -25.75 14.11 22.48
N LEU A 600 -24.52 13.60 22.63
CA LEU A 600 -23.48 14.28 23.41
C LEU A 600 -23.22 15.70 22.89
N GLY A 601 -23.26 15.90 21.57
CA GLY A 601 -23.08 17.20 20.94
C GLY A 601 -24.15 18.23 21.30
N GLU A 602 -25.39 17.81 21.50
CA GLU A 602 -26.48 18.68 21.98
C GLU A 602 -26.33 19.01 23.47
N ARG A 603 -25.71 18.14 24.28
CA ARG A 603 -25.41 18.39 25.69
C ARG A 603 -24.28 19.40 25.88
N SER A 604 -23.36 19.50 24.92
CA SER A 604 -22.16 20.36 25.02
C SER A 604 -21.92 21.21 23.77
N PRO A 605 -22.86 22.08 23.34
CA PRO A 605 -22.88 22.69 22.00
C PRO A 605 -21.65 23.53 21.62
N LEU A 606 -20.87 23.99 22.60
CA LEU A 606 -19.64 24.75 22.37
C LEU A 606 -18.53 23.92 21.69
N TRP A 607 -18.62 22.59 21.66
CA TRP A 607 -17.66 21.73 20.95
C TRP A 607 -17.51 22.11 19.46
N LYS A 608 -18.57 22.68 18.85
CA LYS A 608 -18.55 23.13 17.46
C LYS A 608 -17.52 24.24 17.19
N ARG A 609 -17.07 24.94 18.24
CA ARG A 609 -16.00 25.95 18.17
C ARG A 609 -14.59 25.36 18.33
N TRP A 610 -14.44 24.03 18.37
CA TRP A 610 -13.14 23.38 18.54
C TRP A 610 -12.11 23.81 17.49
N GLY A 611 -12.52 23.94 16.22
CA GLY A 611 -11.61 24.41 15.17
C GLY A 611 -11.10 25.84 15.38
N ASP A 612 -11.89 26.71 16.04
CA ASP A 612 -11.43 28.06 16.42
C ASP A 612 -10.45 27.98 17.59
N TYR A 613 -10.74 27.12 18.57
CA TYR A 613 -9.88 26.87 19.72
C TYR A 613 -8.50 26.35 19.28
N GLU A 614 -8.44 25.36 18.38
CA GLU A 614 -7.17 24.81 17.88
C GLU A 614 -6.30 25.87 17.22
N ARG A 615 -6.92 26.76 16.43
CA ARG A 615 -6.24 27.89 15.79
C ARG A 615 -5.72 28.89 16.81
N TRP A 616 -6.56 29.28 17.77
CA TRP A 616 -6.18 30.22 18.82
C TRP A 616 -5.04 29.67 19.69
N ALA A 617 -5.15 28.40 20.09
CA ALA A 617 -4.19 27.72 20.95
C ALA A 617 -2.88 27.35 20.21
N GLY A 618 -2.83 27.49 18.88
CA GLY A 618 -1.67 27.16 18.07
C GLY A 618 -1.30 25.67 18.11
N LEU A 619 -2.27 24.77 18.34
CA LEU A 619 -2.01 23.35 18.58
C LEU A 619 -1.55 22.60 17.32
N GLN A 620 -1.95 23.11 16.15
CA GLN A 620 -1.71 22.48 14.86
C GLN A 620 -1.23 23.49 13.83
N MET A 621 -0.39 23.01 12.92
CA MET A 621 -0.09 23.66 11.64
C MET A 621 -0.63 22.77 10.52
N LEU A 622 -1.00 23.36 9.38
CA LEU A 622 -1.49 22.64 8.18
C LEU A 622 -0.62 21.40 7.90
N GLY A 623 -1.26 20.22 7.83
CA GLY A 623 -0.59 18.94 7.53
C GLY A 623 0.04 18.19 8.71
N ASN A 624 -0.11 18.66 9.95
CA ASN A 624 0.54 18.07 11.14
C ASN A 624 -0.47 17.56 12.20
N PHE A 625 -1.65 17.11 11.78
CA PHE A 625 -2.76 16.80 12.70
C PHE A 625 -2.45 15.66 13.69
N THR A 626 -1.61 14.69 13.30
CA THR A 626 -1.20 13.57 14.16
C THR A 626 0.04 13.85 15.02
N SER A 627 0.70 14.99 14.84
CA SER A 627 1.97 15.29 15.52
C SER A 627 1.93 16.57 16.38
N PHE A 628 0.91 17.41 16.15
CA PHE A 628 0.52 18.57 16.96
C PHE A 628 1.74 19.34 17.55
N PRO A 629 2.64 19.87 16.69
CA PRO A 629 3.91 20.42 17.13
C PRO A 629 3.80 21.59 18.12
N GLY A 630 2.63 22.24 18.20
CA GLY A 630 2.35 23.34 19.13
C GLY A 630 2.03 22.92 20.56
N VAL A 631 1.88 21.63 20.86
CA VAL A 631 1.65 21.15 22.23
C VAL A 631 2.97 21.15 23.01
N GLY A 632 3.01 21.93 24.09
CA GLY A 632 4.14 22.05 25.03
C GLY A 632 3.80 21.73 26.49
N GLY A 633 2.67 21.05 26.73
CA GLY A 633 2.12 20.81 28.06
C GLY A 633 0.58 20.76 28.04
N PRO A 634 -0.08 20.90 29.20
CA PRO A 634 -1.53 20.98 29.28
C PRO A 634 -2.10 22.04 28.33
N LEU A 635 -3.23 21.72 27.70
CA LEU A 635 -3.82 22.59 26.68
C LEU A 635 -4.19 23.97 27.27
N PRO A 636 -3.92 25.08 26.54
CA PRO A 636 -4.10 26.42 27.06
C PRO A 636 -5.57 26.76 27.24
N ARG A 637 -5.87 27.61 28.23
CA ARG A 637 -7.23 28.08 28.49
C ARG A 637 -7.22 29.52 28.97
N ASP A 638 -8.25 30.27 28.60
CA ASP A 638 -8.59 31.56 29.16
C ASP A 638 -10.11 31.66 29.39
N VAL A 639 -10.63 32.87 29.62
CA VAL A 639 -12.05 33.10 29.87
C VAL A 639 -12.94 32.78 28.67
N GLU A 640 -12.46 32.95 27.43
CA GLU A 640 -13.23 32.68 26.23
C GLU A 640 -13.13 31.20 25.83
N TRP A 641 -11.92 30.65 25.90
CA TRP A 641 -11.59 29.35 25.32
C TRP A 641 -11.69 28.19 26.30
N GLY A 642 -11.67 28.48 27.61
CA GLY A 642 -11.91 27.49 28.66
C GLY A 642 -13.23 26.71 28.47
N PRO A 643 -14.39 27.39 28.27
CA PRO A 643 -15.66 26.71 28.02
C PRO A 643 -15.69 25.83 26.76
N VAL A 644 -14.96 26.18 25.70
CA VAL A 644 -14.86 25.37 24.47
C VAL A 644 -14.03 24.11 24.70
N LEU A 645 -12.90 24.26 25.41
CA LEU A 645 -12.07 23.14 25.86
C LEU A 645 -12.87 22.20 26.78
N ASP A 646 -13.55 22.75 27.79
CA ASP A 646 -14.33 21.98 28.76
C ASP A 646 -15.49 21.24 28.07
N ALA A 647 -16.18 21.87 27.11
CA ALA A 647 -17.24 21.22 26.34
C ALA A 647 -16.72 20.05 25.48
N THR A 648 -15.63 20.26 24.75
CA THR A 648 -15.04 19.21 23.89
C THR A 648 -14.45 18.08 24.73
N SER A 649 -13.73 18.43 25.80
CA SER A 649 -13.19 17.49 26.78
C SER A 649 -14.30 16.67 27.46
N GLY A 650 -15.45 17.30 27.75
CA GLY A 650 -16.61 16.64 28.34
C GLY A 650 -17.21 15.55 27.45
N LEU A 651 -17.26 15.77 26.13
CA LEU A 651 -17.73 14.75 25.18
C LEU A 651 -16.92 13.46 25.31
N PHE A 652 -15.59 13.58 25.29
CA PHE A 652 -14.70 12.43 25.40
C PHE A 652 -14.72 11.84 26.81
N ALA A 653 -14.79 12.67 27.86
CA ALA A 653 -14.86 12.19 29.23
C ALA A 653 -16.07 11.29 29.48
N ASP A 654 -17.27 11.68 29.01
CA ASP A 654 -18.49 10.88 29.12
C ASP A 654 -18.36 9.58 28.31
N TRP A 655 -17.97 9.70 27.03
CA TRP A 655 -17.83 8.56 26.13
C TRP A 655 -16.79 7.52 26.59
N ILE A 656 -15.64 7.98 27.10
CA ILE A 656 -14.61 7.13 27.71
C ILE A 656 -15.13 6.54 29.02
N GLY A 657 -15.71 7.38 29.89
CA GLY A 657 -16.18 7.00 31.22
C GLY A 657 -17.15 5.82 31.19
N TRP A 658 -18.15 5.85 30.30
CA TRP A 658 -19.13 4.77 30.17
C TRP A 658 -18.49 3.41 29.83
N GLN A 659 -17.47 3.41 28.98
CA GLN A 659 -16.78 2.20 28.57
C GLN A 659 -15.80 1.72 29.65
N VAL A 660 -15.03 2.64 30.24
CA VAL A 660 -14.10 2.34 31.35
C VAL A 660 -14.86 1.73 32.53
N GLU A 661 -15.97 2.33 32.95
CA GLU A 661 -16.82 1.79 34.02
C GLU A 661 -17.31 0.38 33.71
N ALA A 662 -17.79 0.15 32.49
CA ALA A 662 -18.27 -1.16 32.04
C ALA A 662 -17.16 -2.22 32.02
N ILE A 663 -15.97 -1.89 31.52
CA ILE A 663 -14.81 -2.80 31.51
C ILE A 663 -14.39 -3.08 32.95
N ARG A 664 -14.21 -2.05 33.78
CA ARG A 664 -13.70 -2.18 35.16
C ARG A 664 -14.64 -2.98 36.07
N ALA A 665 -15.94 -2.99 35.79
CA ALA A 665 -16.90 -3.83 36.50
C ALA A 665 -16.66 -5.34 36.30
N VAL A 666 -15.99 -5.74 35.21
CA VAL A 666 -15.72 -7.15 34.86
C VAL A 666 -14.23 -7.51 34.92
N ASP A 667 -13.37 -6.55 34.56
CA ASP A 667 -11.92 -6.67 34.47
C ASP A 667 -11.23 -5.46 35.15
N PRO A 668 -10.91 -5.59 36.45
CA PRO A 668 -10.26 -4.52 37.19
C PRO A 668 -8.75 -4.40 36.90
N GLY A 669 -8.16 -5.35 36.17
CA GLY A 669 -6.70 -5.53 36.11
C GLY A 669 -6.04 -4.99 34.85
N HIS A 670 -6.67 -5.17 33.67
CA HIS A 670 -6.00 -4.85 32.41
C HIS A 670 -6.04 -3.35 32.07
N PRO A 671 -4.96 -2.77 31.52
CA PRO A 671 -4.92 -1.38 31.06
C PRO A 671 -5.97 -1.02 30.00
N ILE A 672 -6.43 0.23 29.99
CA ILE A 672 -7.35 0.79 29.00
C ILE A 672 -6.72 2.03 28.35
N THR A 673 -6.88 2.17 27.03
CA THR A 673 -6.40 3.32 26.23
C THR A 673 -7.39 3.65 25.10
N VAL A 674 -7.06 4.65 24.29
CA VAL A 674 -7.73 5.02 23.04
C VAL A 674 -6.67 5.30 21.99
N GLY A 675 -6.81 4.69 20.80
CA GLY A 675 -5.95 4.94 19.64
C GLY A 675 -6.25 6.26 18.94
N PHE A 676 -5.86 7.40 19.50
CA PHE A 676 -6.06 8.73 18.90
C PHE A 676 -5.03 9.03 17.81
N ASN A 677 -5.43 9.72 16.73
CA ASN A 677 -4.54 10.31 15.73
C ASN A 677 -4.62 11.85 15.67
N THR A 678 -5.16 12.48 16.72
CA THR A 678 -5.31 13.93 16.82
C THR A 678 -4.89 14.43 18.20
N VAL A 679 -4.85 15.74 18.37
CA VAL A 679 -4.59 16.40 19.66
C VAL A 679 -5.65 16.07 20.73
N PHE A 680 -6.74 15.36 20.40
CA PHE A 680 -7.73 14.93 21.40
C PHE A 680 -7.14 14.00 22.48
N ASP A 681 -6.03 13.33 22.19
CA ASP A 681 -5.26 12.55 23.18
C ASP A 681 -4.76 13.41 24.35
N CYS A 682 -4.60 14.72 24.13
CA CYS A 682 -4.14 15.69 25.12
C CYS A 682 -5.28 16.36 25.91
N LEU A 683 -6.54 15.96 25.70
CA LEU A 683 -7.67 16.55 26.43
C LEU A 683 -7.68 16.10 27.91
N PRO A 684 -8.07 16.98 28.86
CA PRO A 684 -8.26 16.57 30.25
C PRO A 684 -9.21 15.39 30.44
N GLY A 685 -10.20 15.23 29.54
CA GLY A 685 -11.20 14.16 29.56
C GLY A 685 -10.64 12.76 29.29
N THR A 686 -9.41 12.64 28.79
CA THR A 686 -8.72 11.34 28.59
C THR A 686 -7.91 10.91 29.81
N ALA A 687 -7.89 11.70 30.88
CA ALA A 687 -7.06 11.44 32.07
C ALA A 687 -7.34 10.09 32.76
N SER A 688 -8.55 9.53 32.59
CA SER A 688 -8.97 8.23 33.15
C SER A 688 -8.35 7.01 32.46
N LEU A 689 -7.71 7.18 31.30
CA LEU A 689 -7.00 6.11 30.59
C LEU A 689 -5.73 5.70 31.34
N ASP A 690 -5.36 4.43 31.29
CA ASP A 690 -4.22 3.89 32.06
C ASP A 690 -2.87 4.17 31.41
N PHE A 691 -2.86 4.36 30.08
CA PHE A 691 -1.69 4.64 29.27
C PHE A 691 -2.07 5.32 27.94
N VAL A 692 -1.08 5.91 27.28
CA VAL A 692 -1.23 6.59 25.99
C VAL A 692 -0.79 5.67 24.85
N SER A 693 -1.61 5.58 23.80
CA SER A 693 -1.36 4.79 22.59
C SER A 693 -1.68 5.62 21.35
N HIS A 694 -0.76 6.52 20.99
CA HIS A 694 -1.02 7.54 19.98
C HIS A 694 -0.70 7.08 18.55
N HIS A 695 -1.42 7.57 17.55
CA HIS A 695 -1.24 7.24 16.14
C HIS A 695 -0.56 8.42 15.42
N ALA A 696 0.64 8.22 14.89
CA ALA A 696 1.45 9.30 14.32
C ALA A 696 1.86 9.04 12.85
N TYR A 697 1.39 9.90 11.93
CA TYR A 697 1.54 9.77 10.48
C TYR A 697 2.10 11.05 9.82
N GLN A 698 3.09 11.69 10.43
CA GLN A 698 3.78 12.79 9.77
C GLN A 698 4.53 12.28 8.52
N PRO A 699 4.23 12.79 7.31
CA PRO A 699 4.93 12.35 6.09
C PRO A 699 6.44 12.61 6.20
N PRO A 700 7.30 11.61 5.96
CA PRO A 700 8.74 11.72 6.15
C PRO A 700 9.44 12.40 4.96
N THR A 701 9.04 13.62 4.59
CA THR A 701 9.58 14.28 3.39
C THR A 701 10.98 14.87 3.59
N ASP A 702 11.39 15.09 4.83
CA ASP A 702 12.68 15.66 5.22
C ASP A 702 12.98 15.44 6.71
N TYR A 703 14.17 15.89 7.13
CA TYR A 703 14.64 15.81 8.51
C TYR A 703 13.71 16.41 9.56
N ASP A 704 13.13 17.58 9.27
CA ASP A 704 12.30 18.29 10.25
C ASP A 704 10.96 17.57 10.42
N ASN A 705 10.41 17.01 9.34
CA ASN A 705 9.20 16.19 9.40
C ASN A 705 9.43 14.85 10.10
N VAL A 706 10.57 14.19 9.89
CA VAL A 706 10.93 12.98 10.64
C VAL A 706 11.06 13.28 12.14
N LEU A 707 11.79 14.32 12.52
CA LEU A 707 11.90 14.76 13.92
C LEU A 707 10.54 15.12 14.53
N ARG A 708 9.69 15.82 13.77
CA ARG A 708 8.35 16.20 14.24
C ARG A 708 7.54 14.96 14.61
N ASN A 709 7.63 13.89 13.80
CA ASN A 709 6.97 12.62 14.07
C ASN A 709 7.51 11.94 15.35
N LEU A 710 8.84 11.78 15.44
CA LEU A 710 9.49 11.11 16.57
C LEU A 710 9.18 11.81 17.91
N THR A 711 9.25 13.13 17.91
CA THR A 711 9.07 13.97 19.12
C THR A 711 7.62 14.11 19.57
N THR A 712 6.64 13.54 18.85
CA THR A 712 5.25 13.46 19.32
C THR A 712 5.17 12.79 20.70
N LEU A 713 6.01 11.77 20.94
CA LEU A 713 6.12 11.09 22.24
C LEU A 713 6.52 12.04 23.38
N ASP A 714 7.40 13.01 23.12
CA ASP A 714 7.85 13.97 24.14
C ASP A 714 6.74 14.95 24.51
N ARG A 715 5.95 15.38 23.52
CA ARG A 715 4.79 16.26 23.74
C ARG A 715 3.75 15.54 24.58
N LEU A 716 3.46 14.28 24.26
CA LEU A 716 2.57 13.43 25.06
C LEU A 716 3.11 13.25 26.48
N ARG A 717 4.43 13.12 26.68
CA ARG A 717 5.05 13.03 28.03
C ARG A 717 4.85 14.30 28.85
N GLN A 718 4.87 15.47 28.21
CA GLN A 718 4.64 16.75 28.90
C GLN A 718 3.19 16.89 29.38
N VAL A 719 2.23 16.27 28.68
CA VAL A 719 0.82 16.23 29.11
C VAL A 719 0.58 15.11 30.13
N TRP A 720 1.16 13.94 29.89
CA TRP A 720 0.91 12.70 30.64
C TRP A 720 2.20 12.16 31.29
N PRO A 721 2.74 12.81 32.33
CA PRO A 721 4.02 12.44 32.92
C PRO A 721 3.95 11.17 33.77
N ASP A 722 2.77 10.64 34.10
CA ASP A 722 2.58 9.63 35.14
C ASP A 722 2.29 8.21 34.62
N ARG A 723 2.22 8.03 33.30
CA ARG A 723 1.76 6.78 32.67
C ARG A 723 2.69 6.30 31.54
N PRO A 724 2.57 5.02 31.13
CA PRO A 724 3.22 4.52 29.93
C PRO A 724 2.74 5.28 28.69
N ILE A 725 3.66 5.46 27.74
CA ILE A 725 3.38 6.11 26.46
C ILE A 725 3.96 5.23 25.36
N THR A 726 3.12 4.96 24.38
CA THR A 726 3.41 4.14 23.20
C THR A 726 2.88 4.82 21.95
N LEU A 727 3.42 4.46 20.79
CA LEU A 727 2.72 4.68 19.53
C LEU A 727 1.85 3.45 19.25
N GLY A 728 0.53 3.66 19.15
CA GLY A 728 -0.46 2.64 18.79
C GLY A 728 -0.51 2.38 17.28
N GLU A 729 -0.17 3.39 16.49
CA GLU A 729 0.09 3.27 15.07
C GLU A 729 1.19 4.28 14.65
N PHE A 730 2.05 3.87 13.75
CA PHE A 730 2.92 4.76 12.97
C PHE A 730 3.38 4.00 11.73
N GLY A 731 3.90 4.71 10.72
CA GLY A 731 4.49 4.03 9.58
C GLY A 731 4.78 4.95 8.42
N TYR A 732 5.68 4.51 7.55
CA TYR A 732 6.01 5.16 6.29
C TYR A 732 5.57 4.26 5.13
N THR A 733 4.64 4.74 4.31
CA THR A 733 4.16 3.98 3.16
C THR A 733 5.11 4.08 1.98
N ASN A 734 5.33 2.93 1.32
CA ASN A 734 6.05 2.88 0.05
C ASN A 734 5.18 3.27 -1.15
N GLY A 735 3.95 3.75 -0.90
CA GLY A 735 3.10 4.45 -1.85
C GLY A 735 3.19 5.98 -1.75
N LEU A 736 4.00 6.52 -0.82
CA LEU A 736 4.20 7.95 -0.70
C LEU A 736 4.94 8.48 -1.92
N ALA A 737 4.29 9.33 -2.70
CA ALA A 737 4.88 9.99 -3.84
C ALA A 737 5.88 11.08 -3.40
N LEU A 738 7.08 11.02 -3.94
CA LEU A 738 8.17 12.00 -3.85
C LEU A 738 8.46 12.54 -5.26
N PRO A 739 9.19 13.67 -5.41
CA PRO A 739 9.48 14.25 -6.71
C PRO A 739 10.18 13.30 -7.71
N ASP A 740 10.89 12.28 -7.23
CA ASP A 740 11.68 11.32 -8.01
C ASP A 740 11.20 9.87 -7.86
N GLY A 741 9.90 9.67 -7.62
CA GLY A 741 9.24 8.36 -7.53
C GLY A 741 8.60 8.12 -6.16
N TYR A 742 8.54 6.88 -5.71
CA TYR A 742 7.96 6.53 -4.41
C TYR A 742 9.03 6.38 -3.31
N LEU A 743 8.65 6.55 -2.05
CA LEU A 743 9.55 6.23 -0.93
C LEU A 743 9.97 4.75 -0.96
N ASP A 744 11.26 4.47 -1.04
CA ASP A 744 11.80 3.11 -1.17
C ASP A 744 11.76 2.32 0.15
N LEU A 745 11.78 0.98 0.05
CA LEU A 745 11.70 0.07 1.20
C LEU A 745 12.84 0.26 2.21
N HIS A 746 14.02 0.64 1.74
CA HIS A 746 15.21 0.71 2.58
C HIS A 746 15.23 2.01 3.38
N THR A 747 14.86 3.12 2.76
CA THR A 747 14.71 4.39 3.46
C THR A 747 13.52 4.38 4.42
N SER A 748 12.38 3.78 4.02
CA SER A 748 11.23 3.64 4.93
C SER A 748 11.61 2.80 6.16
N ALA A 749 12.29 1.66 5.96
CA ALA A 749 12.74 0.81 7.06
C ALA A 749 13.72 1.51 8.02
N LEU A 750 14.60 2.38 7.53
CA LEU A 750 15.50 3.18 8.36
C LEU A 750 14.71 4.12 9.29
N GLY A 751 13.80 4.90 8.73
CA GLY A 751 13.02 5.85 9.51
C GLY A 751 11.99 5.18 10.43
N GLU A 752 11.45 4.03 10.04
CA GLU A 752 10.55 3.25 10.88
C GLU A 752 11.30 2.60 12.05
N PHE A 753 12.48 2.05 11.82
CA PHE A 753 13.32 1.52 12.90
C PHE A 753 13.76 2.62 13.87
N LEU A 754 13.96 3.84 13.37
CA LEU A 754 14.26 5.01 14.19
C LEU A 754 13.16 5.33 15.21
N HIS A 755 11.87 5.05 14.94
CA HIS A 755 10.80 5.24 15.94
C HIS A 755 10.98 4.30 17.14
N TYR A 756 11.28 3.02 16.88
CA TYR A 756 11.55 2.06 17.96
C TYR A 756 12.80 2.44 18.76
N LEU A 757 13.87 2.88 18.08
CA LEU A 757 15.08 3.34 18.75
C LEU A 757 14.85 4.62 19.54
N TYR A 758 14.08 5.57 19.02
CA TYR A 758 13.73 6.81 19.73
C TYR A 758 12.94 6.50 20.99
N ALA A 759 11.87 5.71 20.86
CA ALA A 759 11.08 5.24 21.99
C ALA A 759 11.96 4.54 23.05
N TYR A 760 12.87 3.66 22.61
CA TYR A 760 13.75 2.94 23.50
C TYR A 760 14.87 3.80 24.11
N ALA A 761 15.42 4.78 23.41
CA ALA A 761 16.45 5.66 23.97
C ALA A 761 15.85 6.65 24.99
N HIS A 762 14.62 7.11 24.75
CA HIS A 762 13.97 8.18 25.53
C HIS A 762 13.04 7.70 26.65
N GLY A 763 13.06 6.41 26.99
CA GLY A 763 12.30 5.93 28.15
C GLY A 763 10.82 5.62 27.87
N PHE A 764 10.41 5.48 26.61
CA PHE A 764 9.05 5.08 26.24
C PHE A 764 8.89 3.55 26.20
N ASP A 765 7.65 3.08 26.13
CA ASP A 765 7.30 1.66 26.32
C ASP A 765 7.13 0.89 25.00
N GLY A 766 7.16 1.57 23.85
CA GLY A 766 7.24 0.91 22.55
C GLY A 766 6.38 1.54 21.46
N CYS A 767 6.33 0.84 20.32
CA CYS A 767 5.62 1.29 19.13
C CYS A 767 4.91 0.12 18.45
N MET A 768 3.82 0.42 17.77
CA MET A 768 3.04 -0.52 16.96
C MET A 768 2.98 0.02 15.52
N LYS A 769 3.60 -0.73 14.62
CA LYS A 769 3.70 -0.38 13.20
C LYS A 769 2.38 -0.66 12.48
N TRP A 770 1.82 0.36 11.83
CA TRP A 770 0.80 0.19 10.80
C TRP A 770 1.50 -0.19 9.50
N ALA A 771 1.45 -1.43 9.01
CA ALA A 771 0.77 -2.61 9.59
C ALA A 771 1.67 -3.87 9.48
N LEU A 772 1.20 -5.04 9.92
CA LEU A 772 1.93 -6.31 9.75
C LEU A 772 2.14 -6.64 8.26
N THR A 773 1.14 -6.43 7.40
CA THR A 773 1.22 -6.80 5.98
C THR A 773 0.76 -5.66 5.07
N ASP A 774 1.33 -5.58 3.86
CA ASP A 774 0.88 -4.72 2.78
C ASP A 774 -0.46 -5.25 2.28
N HIS A 775 -1.25 -4.36 1.73
CA HIS A 775 -2.48 -4.67 1.03
C HIS A 775 -2.22 -4.56 -0.49
N PRO A 776 -2.17 -5.69 -1.23
CA PRO A 776 -1.93 -5.66 -2.68
C PRO A 776 -2.91 -4.73 -3.40
N LEU A 777 -2.41 -3.94 -4.37
CA LEU A 777 -3.18 -2.90 -5.06
C LEU A 777 -4.56 -3.38 -5.53
N GLU A 778 -4.60 -4.54 -6.18
CA GLU A 778 -5.83 -5.09 -6.77
C GLU A 778 -6.83 -5.56 -5.72
N LEU A 779 -6.35 -6.06 -4.57
CA LEU A 779 -7.21 -6.33 -3.44
C LEU A 779 -7.69 -5.04 -2.78
N SER A 780 -6.88 -3.97 -2.81
CA SER A 780 -7.23 -2.67 -2.23
C SER A 780 -8.41 -2.09 -2.99
N ARG A 781 -8.33 -2.10 -4.33
CA ARG A 781 -9.42 -1.67 -5.23
C ARG A 781 -10.73 -2.43 -5.01
N GLN A 782 -10.66 -3.70 -4.62
CA GLN A 782 -11.84 -4.56 -4.43
C GLN A 782 -12.43 -4.49 -3.01
N GLN A 783 -11.61 -4.22 -1.99
CA GLN A 783 -12.00 -4.35 -0.59
C GLN A 783 -12.15 -2.99 0.13
N CYS A 784 -11.48 -1.94 -0.37
CA CYS A 784 -11.47 -0.61 0.24
C CYS A 784 -12.52 0.31 -0.41
N ASN A 785 -13.80 -0.04 -0.27
CA ASN A 785 -14.92 0.66 -0.94
C ASN A 785 -15.14 2.12 -0.51
N TRP A 786 -14.41 2.60 0.51
CA TRP A 786 -14.37 4.01 0.91
C TRP A 786 -13.43 4.86 0.05
N MET A 787 -12.63 4.23 -0.82
CA MET A 787 -11.81 4.90 -1.84
C MET A 787 -12.37 4.56 -3.23
N PRO A 788 -12.41 5.52 -4.17
CA PRO A 788 -12.74 5.22 -5.56
C PRO A 788 -11.74 4.24 -6.17
N ALA A 789 -12.21 3.21 -6.86
CA ALA A 789 -11.34 2.17 -7.43
C ALA A 789 -10.32 2.70 -8.47
N ASP A 790 -10.61 3.84 -9.09
CA ASP A 790 -9.73 4.53 -10.05
C ASP A 790 -8.73 5.49 -9.38
N ASP A 791 -8.81 5.72 -8.06
CA ASP A 791 -7.86 6.54 -7.31
C ASP A 791 -6.59 5.73 -6.96
N LEU A 792 -5.79 5.46 -7.99
CA LEU A 792 -4.54 4.73 -7.85
C LEU A 792 -3.61 5.33 -6.77
N PRO A 793 -3.35 6.65 -6.72
CA PRO A 793 -2.52 7.23 -5.67
C PRO A 793 -2.99 6.90 -4.25
N ALA A 794 -4.30 7.01 -3.98
CA ALA A 794 -4.85 6.69 -2.66
C ALA A 794 -4.68 5.20 -2.32
N HIS A 795 -4.92 4.31 -3.28
CA HIS A 795 -4.73 2.87 -3.08
C HIS A 795 -3.26 2.48 -2.84
N LEU A 796 -2.32 3.12 -3.55
CA LEU A 796 -0.89 2.89 -3.35
C LEU A 796 -0.43 3.39 -1.97
N ASP A 797 -0.82 4.61 -1.60
CA ASP A 797 -0.50 5.21 -0.31
C ASP A 797 -1.02 4.33 0.84
N GLN A 798 -2.29 3.95 0.81
CA GLN A 798 -2.90 3.17 1.89
C GLN A 798 -2.49 1.69 1.88
N GLY A 799 -2.06 1.15 0.74
CA GLY A 799 -1.77 -0.27 0.57
C GLY A 799 -0.35 -0.70 0.95
N ARG A 800 0.62 0.22 0.99
CA ARG A 800 2.06 -0.12 1.05
C ARG A 800 2.73 0.17 2.40
N TYR A 801 1.97 0.11 3.49
CA TYR A 801 2.42 0.36 4.86
C TYR A 801 3.01 -0.87 5.59
N GLY A 802 2.73 -2.08 5.13
CA GLY A 802 3.04 -3.33 5.81
C GLY A 802 4.52 -3.58 6.07
N MET A 803 4.84 -4.38 7.09
CA MET A 803 6.18 -4.94 7.30
C MET A 803 6.53 -6.06 6.32
N PHE A 804 5.53 -6.65 5.68
CA PHE A 804 5.66 -7.71 4.70
C PHE A 804 4.83 -7.39 3.47
N TRP A 805 5.36 -7.67 2.28
CA TRP A 805 4.65 -7.52 1.01
C TRP A 805 4.26 -8.88 0.44
N SER A 806 3.13 -8.93 -0.28
CA SER A 806 2.63 -10.18 -0.86
C SER A 806 3.45 -10.57 -2.09
N ASP A 807 4.09 -11.73 -2.09
CA ASP A 807 4.69 -12.29 -3.31
C ASP A 807 3.83 -13.41 -3.92
N GLY A 808 2.54 -13.44 -3.56
CA GLY A 808 1.58 -14.49 -3.91
C GLY A 808 1.60 -15.68 -2.97
N THR A 809 2.66 -15.88 -2.18
CA THR A 809 2.76 -16.97 -1.20
C THR A 809 2.13 -16.59 0.15
N GLU A 810 1.89 -17.61 0.98
CA GLU A 810 1.34 -17.42 2.32
C GLU A 810 2.36 -16.80 3.28
N GLU A 811 3.63 -17.08 3.06
CA GLU A 811 4.74 -16.60 3.87
C GLU A 811 4.92 -15.09 3.74
N ALA A 812 4.57 -14.53 2.58
CA ALA A 812 4.91 -13.17 2.18
C ALA A 812 6.43 -12.96 2.10
N ARG A 813 6.85 -11.76 1.68
CA ARG A 813 8.25 -11.33 1.78
C ARG A 813 8.43 -10.22 2.80
N PRO A 814 9.39 -10.36 3.72
CA PRO A 814 9.72 -9.31 4.68
C PRO A 814 10.33 -8.10 3.99
N LYS A 815 9.94 -6.91 4.46
CA LYS A 815 10.65 -5.65 4.16
C LYS A 815 11.89 -5.53 5.05
N PRO A 816 12.85 -4.65 4.71
CA PRO A 816 14.10 -4.52 5.44
C PRO A 816 13.97 -4.23 6.95
N LEU A 817 12.86 -3.59 7.37
CA LEU A 817 12.55 -3.33 8.78
C LEU A 817 12.51 -4.62 9.62
N VAL A 818 11.97 -5.72 9.07
CA VAL A 818 11.84 -7.01 9.76
C VAL A 818 13.20 -7.51 10.27
N TRP A 819 14.25 -7.32 9.47
CA TRP A 819 15.60 -7.73 9.82
C TRP A 819 16.16 -6.93 10.99
N ALA A 820 15.91 -5.61 10.99
CA ALA A 820 16.33 -4.73 12.06
C ALA A 820 15.60 -5.04 13.36
N LEU A 821 14.28 -5.25 13.31
CA LEU A 821 13.48 -5.58 14.49
C LEU A 821 13.83 -6.94 15.07
N ARG A 822 14.10 -7.96 14.25
CA ARG A 822 14.60 -9.25 14.74
C ARG A 822 15.91 -9.09 15.50
N PHE A 823 16.87 -8.35 14.93
CA PHE A 823 18.16 -8.10 15.58
C PHE A 823 18.00 -7.29 16.87
N PHE A 824 17.10 -6.29 16.86
CA PHE A 824 16.81 -5.46 18.01
C PHE A 824 16.09 -6.23 19.12
N ARG A 825 15.14 -7.10 18.76
CA ARG A 825 14.49 -8.02 19.69
C ARG A 825 15.51 -8.90 20.39
N ASP A 826 16.41 -9.51 19.62
CA ASP A 826 17.49 -10.31 20.17
C ASP A 826 18.39 -9.49 21.12
N TYR A 827 18.66 -8.22 20.79
CA TYR A 827 19.42 -7.30 21.65
C TYR A 827 18.72 -7.07 23.00
N LEU A 828 17.42 -6.79 22.99
CA LEU A 828 16.63 -6.61 24.21
C LEU A 828 16.56 -7.90 25.05
N ASP A 829 16.39 -9.05 24.40
CA ASP A 829 16.33 -10.36 25.07
C ASP A 829 17.65 -10.73 25.72
N ALA A 830 18.77 -10.32 25.12
CA ALA A 830 20.11 -10.47 25.70
C ALA A 830 20.41 -9.47 26.85
N GLY A 831 19.45 -8.64 27.26
CA GLY A 831 19.63 -7.65 28.32
C GLY A 831 20.34 -6.38 27.85
N GLY A 832 20.21 -6.05 26.56
CA GLY A 832 20.68 -4.80 25.99
C GLY A 832 20.22 -3.59 26.81
N GLN A 833 21.11 -2.61 26.96
CA GLN A 833 20.85 -1.39 27.72
C GLN A 833 20.30 -0.28 26.84
N ARG A 834 19.58 0.67 27.44
CA ARG A 834 19.31 1.94 26.78
C ARG A 834 20.64 2.65 26.53
N GLY A 835 20.66 3.51 25.52
CA GLY A 835 21.85 4.18 25.04
C GLY A 835 21.55 5.59 24.56
N GLU A 836 22.57 6.23 24.01
CA GLU A 836 22.47 7.54 23.39
C GLU A 836 22.03 7.37 21.93
N LEU A 837 20.98 8.09 21.53
CA LEU A 837 20.55 8.19 20.14
C LEU A 837 20.84 9.60 19.61
N THR A 838 21.60 9.68 18.54
CA THR A 838 21.77 10.91 17.76
C THR A 838 20.98 10.77 16.46
N VAL A 839 20.05 11.69 16.21
CA VAL A 839 19.38 11.84 14.92
C VAL A 839 20.10 12.94 14.14
N GLU A 840 20.41 12.70 12.87
CA GLU A 840 21.25 13.60 12.08
C GLU A 840 20.72 13.75 10.65
N LYS A 841 21.10 14.85 9.98
CA LYS A 841 20.82 15.02 8.55
C LYS A 841 21.67 14.05 7.75
N ALA A 842 21.06 13.34 6.81
CA ALA A 842 21.75 12.35 5.97
C ALA A 842 21.23 12.41 4.52
N PRO A 843 22.03 11.94 3.53
CA PRO A 843 21.63 11.92 2.13
C PRO A 843 20.66 10.75 1.80
N THR A 844 19.71 10.48 2.69
CA THR A 844 18.61 9.52 2.48
C THR A 844 17.42 10.22 1.82
N ARG A 845 16.46 9.47 1.25
CA ARG A 845 15.25 10.06 0.66
C ARG A 845 14.37 10.85 1.64
N ILE A 846 14.55 10.61 2.95
CA ILE A 846 13.85 11.32 4.04
C ILE A 846 14.76 12.36 4.73
N GLY A 847 15.94 12.65 4.18
CA GLY A 847 16.90 13.62 4.71
C GLY A 847 17.49 13.28 6.09
N THR A 848 17.28 12.06 6.60
CA THR A 848 17.55 11.67 8.00
C THR A 848 18.37 10.39 8.09
N GLY A 849 19.33 10.39 9.01
CA GLY A 849 20.09 9.23 9.48
C GLY A 849 20.15 9.23 11.01
N TYR A 850 20.75 8.19 11.59
CA TYR A 850 20.92 8.11 13.04
C TYR A 850 22.15 7.31 13.45
N VAL A 851 22.63 7.56 14.66
CA VAL A 851 23.60 6.72 15.37
C VAL A 851 23.11 6.44 16.79
N PHE A 852 22.96 5.16 17.12
CA PHE A 852 22.67 4.69 18.48
C PHE A 852 23.90 4.01 19.09
N ARG A 853 24.23 4.42 20.32
CA ARG A 853 25.40 3.97 21.07
C ARG A 853 24.96 3.45 22.43
N ALA A 854 25.25 2.18 22.71
CA ALA A 854 25.06 1.58 24.02
C ALA A 854 26.25 0.68 24.37
N PRO A 855 26.44 0.33 25.66
CA PRO A 855 27.42 -0.68 26.04
C PRO A 855 27.17 -1.99 25.28
N GLY A 856 28.14 -2.40 24.46
CA GLY A 856 28.03 -3.63 23.66
C GLY A 856 27.14 -3.51 22.41
N ALA A 857 26.74 -2.31 21.99
CA ALA A 857 25.96 -2.13 20.76
C ALA A 857 26.26 -0.81 20.02
N ARG A 858 26.20 -0.90 18.70
CA ARG A 858 26.34 0.22 17.76
C ARG A 858 25.41 0.01 16.59
N PHE A 859 24.38 0.85 16.48
CA PHE A 859 23.41 0.79 15.38
C PHE A 859 23.47 2.09 14.60
N VAL A 860 23.60 2.02 13.29
CA VAL A 860 23.69 3.20 12.43
C VAL A 860 22.77 3.07 11.23
N GLY A 861 21.93 4.08 11.01
CA GLY A 861 21.07 4.20 9.84
C GLY A 861 21.60 5.28 8.91
N ASN A 862 22.19 4.92 7.78
CA ASN A 862 22.70 5.87 6.77
C ASN A 862 22.98 5.15 5.42
N LEU A 863 23.39 5.87 4.38
CA LEU A 863 24.05 5.28 3.20
C LEU A 863 25.53 5.04 3.46
N ARG A 864 26.16 5.95 4.22
CA ARG A 864 27.58 5.93 4.55
C ARG A 864 27.76 6.44 5.96
N HIS A 865 28.67 5.83 6.70
CA HIS A 865 29.07 6.31 8.02
C HIS A 865 30.54 6.03 8.27
N ALA A 866 31.19 6.92 9.02
CA ALA A 866 32.55 6.71 9.46
C ALA A 866 32.78 7.31 10.84
N GLU A 867 33.34 6.52 11.73
CA GLU A 867 33.79 6.92 13.06
C GLU A 867 35.00 6.05 13.46
N PRO A 868 35.73 6.38 14.53
CA PRO A 868 36.88 5.59 14.95
C PRO A 868 36.53 4.11 15.17
N GLY A 869 37.09 3.24 14.33
CA GLY A 869 36.95 1.78 14.42
C GLY A 869 35.68 1.19 13.80
N PHE A 870 34.81 2.00 13.21
CA PHE A 870 33.60 1.54 12.53
C PHE A 870 33.28 2.44 11.32
N SER A 871 33.14 1.85 10.13
CA SER A 871 32.59 2.55 8.98
C SER A 871 31.81 1.62 8.07
N PHE A 872 30.89 2.16 7.28
CA PHE A 872 30.26 1.41 6.21
C PHE A 872 29.89 2.27 5.01
N GLU A 873 29.65 1.60 3.89
CA GLU A 873 29.06 2.17 2.69
C GLU A 873 28.07 1.17 2.08
N ALA A 874 26.90 1.65 1.67
CA ALA A 874 25.84 0.92 1.01
C ALA A 874 25.32 1.71 -0.21
N ARG A 875 24.70 1.01 -1.17
CA ARG A 875 24.07 1.64 -2.36
C ARG A 875 22.69 2.21 -2.05
N GLN A 876 22.01 1.64 -1.06
CA GLN A 876 20.70 2.05 -0.56
C GLN A 876 20.87 2.44 0.92
N ALA A 877 19.88 3.15 1.48
CA ALA A 877 19.86 3.40 2.91
C ALA A 877 19.95 2.07 3.69
N ALA A 878 20.74 2.00 4.75
CA ALA A 878 20.92 0.77 5.49
C ALA A 878 20.94 1.04 6.99
N ASN A 879 20.25 0.19 7.75
CA ASN A 879 20.50 0.02 9.17
C ASN A 879 21.61 -1.02 9.31
N VAL A 880 22.81 -0.60 9.70
CA VAL A 880 23.94 -1.47 10.04
C VAL A 880 23.99 -1.62 11.55
N LEU A 881 23.69 -2.83 12.01
CA LEU A 881 23.50 -3.16 13.42
C LEU A 881 24.63 -4.06 13.89
N VAL A 882 25.35 -3.61 14.91
CA VAL A 882 26.43 -4.37 15.54
C VAL A 882 26.15 -4.50 17.03
N ARG A 883 26.22 -5.72 17.56
CA ARG A 883 26.23 -5.97 19.00
C ARG A 883 27.36 -6.92 19.35
N TRP A 884 27.95 -6.77 20.53
CA TRP A 884 29.06 -7.58 20.97
C TRP A 884 29.08 -7.83 22.47
N ASN A 885 29.86 -8.83 22.85
CA ASN A 885 30.26 -9.11 24.22
C ASN A 885 31.78 -9.35 24.27
N GLY A 886 32.28 -9.86 25.38
CA GLY A 886 33.72 -10.01 25.61
C GLY A 886 34.51 -10.79 24.54
N LYS A 887 33.88 -11.67 23.75
CA LYS A 887 34.58 -12.44 22.69
C LYS A 887 33.81 -12.59 21.38
N GLN A 888 32.56 -12.19 21.32
CA GLN A 888 31.70 -12.40 20.16
C GLN A 888 31.04 -11.10 19.72
N ALA A 889 30.90 -10.92 18.42
CA ALA A 889 30.10 -9.85 17.83
C ALA A 889 29.12 -10.43 16.80
N GLN A 890 27.99 -9.76 16.63
CA GLN A 890 27.02 -10.04 15.58
C GLN A 890 26.78 -8.77 14.79
N LEU A 891 26.67 -8.93 13.47
CA LEU A 891 26.44 -7.87 12.52
C LEU A 891 25.24 -8.22 11.65
N LEU A 892 24.46 -7.22 11.30
CA LEU A 892 23.40 -7.31 10.29
C LEU A 892 23.32 -5.98 9.54
N ALA A 893 23.00 -6.04 8.24
CA ALA A 893 22.63 -4.87 7.46
C ALA A 893 21.27 -5.08 6.78
N THR A 894 20.45 -4.03 6.72
CA THR A 894 19.14 -4.05 6.02
C THR A 894 19.24 -3.74 4.52
N ALA A 895 20.46 -3.63 4.00
CA ALA A 895 20.79 -3.60 2.58
C ALA A 895 22.20 -4.17 2.41
N ASP A 896 22.58 -4.55 1.19
CA ASP A 896 23.97 -4.97 0.92
C ASP A 896 24.93 -3.81 1.25
N ALA A 897 25.92 -4.07 2.11
CA ALA A 897 26.80 -3.05 2.66
C ALA A 897 28.24 -3.56 2.82
N THR A 898 29.22 -2.69 2.57
CA THR A 898 30.62 -2.96 2.92
C THR A 898 30.93 -2.31 4.25
N VAL A 899 31.21 -3.12 5.28
CA VAL A 899 31.51 -2.67 6.64
C VAL A 899 33.00 -2.85 6.93
N ARG A 900 33.62 -1.86 7.57
CA ARG A 900 34.98 -1.92 8.10
C ARG A 900 34.95 -1.79 9.61
N LEU A 901 35.62 -2.70 10.31
CA LEU A 901 35.67 -2.77 11.76
C LEU A 901 37.12 -2.86 12.22
N ASP A 902 37.51 -2.05 13.21
CA ASP A 902 38.72 -2.27 14.01
C ASP A 902 38.30 -2.96 15.32
N PRO A 903 38.54 -4.28 15.48
CA PRO A 903 38.10 -5.02 16.66
C PRO A 903 38.70 -4.51 17.98
N VAL A 904 39.88 -3.89 17.92
CA VAL A 904 40.55 -3.34 19.10
C VAL A 904 39.83 -2.07 19.54
N ARG A 905 39.59 -1.15 18.61
CA ARG A 905 38.94 0.13 18.93
C ARG A 905 37.46 -0.02 19.24
N LEU A 906 36.76 -0.88 18.52
CA LEU A 906 35.31 -1.01 18.64
C LEU A 906 34.90 -1.97 19.77
N PHE A 907 35.53 -3.14 19.86
CA PHE A 907 35.14 -4.19 20.81
C PHE A 907 36.04 -4.26 22.04
N GLY A 908 37.20 -3.60 22.02
CA GLY A 908 38.22 -3.74 23.07
C GLY A 908 38.94 -5.09 23.03
N TRP A 909 38.92 -5.80 21.90
CA TRP A 909 39.57 -7.09 21.76
C TRP A 909 41.11 -6.95 21.64
N ARG A 910 41.83 -8.05 21.88
CA ARG A 910 43.29 -8.05 21.78
C ARG A 910 43.74 -7.85 20.33
N ALA A 911 44.71 -6.97 20.11
CA ALA A 911 45.34 -6.78 18.81
C ALA A 911 45.95 -8.09 18.31
N GLY A 912 45.75 -8.40 17.02
CA GLY A 912 46.26 -9.61 16.39
C GLY A 912 45.54 -10.90 16.79
N ALA A 913 44.43 -10.85 17.53
CA ALA A 913 43.61 -12.03 17.80
C ALA A 913 43.09 -12.65 16.49
N GLU A 914 43.24 -13.96 16.36
CA GLU A 914 42.63 -14.68 15.24
C GLU A 914 41.11 -14.57 15.37
N MET A 915 40.43 -14.33 14.25
CA MET A 915 38.99 -14.06 14.25
C MET A 915 38.28 -14.96 13.27
N LYS A 916 37.27 -15.66 13.77
CA LYS A 916 36.40 -16.50 12.97
C LYS A 916 35.17 -15.71 12.50
N VAL A 917 34.99 -15.62 11.19
CA VAL A 917 33.77 -15.08 10.55
C VAL A 917 32.86 -16.24 10.19
N THR A 918 31.59 -16.20 10.61
CA THR A 918 30.58 -17.19 10.26
C THR A 918 29.28 -16.52 9.81
N GLY A 919 28.51 -17.22 8.99
CA GLY A 919 27.35 -16.65 8.29
C GLY A 919 27.67 -16.40 6.81
N LYS A 920 26.64 -16.03 6.05
CA LYS A 920 26.77 -15.75 4.62
C LYS A 920 27.27 -14.33 4.42
N VAL A 921 28.39 -14.18 3.71
CA VAL A 921 28.99 -12.88 3.36
C VAL A 921 29.22 -12.80 1.86
N GLY A 922 29.17 -11.59 1.31
CA GLY A 922 29.61 -11.36 -0.07
C GLY A 922 31.12 -11.49 -0.22
N ALA A 923 31.87 -11.01 0.77
CA ALA A 923 33.32 -11.19 0.91
C ALA A 923 33.77 -10.86 2.34
N SER A 924 34.92 -11.36 2.77
CA SER A 924 35.58 -10.92 4.01
C SER A 924 37.10 -10.93 3.84
N ARG A 925 37.78 -9.85 4.27
CA ARG A 925 39.24 -9.74 4.23
C ARG A 925 39.76 -8.77 5.28
N TRP A 926 41.02 -8.94 5.66
CA TRP A 926 41.75 -7.94 6.45
C TRP A 926 42.35 -6.85 5.54
N ALA A 927 42.33 -5.61 6.02
CA ALA A 927 42.99 -4.45 5.42
C ALA A 927 43.73 -3.68 6.54
N GLY A 928 45.00 -4.00 6.74
CA GLY A 928 45.73 -3.54 7.93
C GLY A 928 45.11 -4.13 9.20
N ASN A 929 44.72 -3.27 10.15
CA ASN A 929 44.07 -3.67 11.40
C ASN A 929 42.53 -3.75 11.30
N GLU A 930 41.96 -3.45 10.14
CA GLU A 930 40.51 -3.46 9.94
C GLU A 930 40.05 -4.74 9.25
N LEU A 931 38.97 -5.33 9.76
CA LEU A 931 38.21 -6.35 9.05
C LEU A 931 37.22 -5.66 8.10
N VAL A 932 37.31 -5.97 6.82
CA VAL A 932 36.35 -5.56 5.79
C VAL A 932 35.41 -6.73 5.50
N VAL A 933 34.10 -6.52 5.68
CA VAL A 933 33.05 -7.52 5.43
C VAL A 933 32.01 -6.95 4.47
N GLY A 934 31.73 -7.67 3.40
CA GLY A 934 30.54 -7.44 2.56
C GLY A 934 29.34 -8.13 3.20
N LEU A 935 28.56 -7.38 3.97
CA LEU A 935 27.29 -7.84 4.53
C LEU A 935 26.26 -7.95 3.41
N LEU A 936 25.51 -9.04 3.42
CA LEU A 936 24.35 -9.24 2.55
C LEU A 936 23.09 -8.88 3.32
N GLU A 937 22.14 -8.24 2.65
CA GLU A 937 20.85 -7.85 3.20
C GLU A 937 20.19 -8.99 4.01
N GLY A 938 19.84 -8.69 5.27
CA GLY A 938 19.09 -9.58 6.17
C GLY A 938 19.90 -10.75 6.75
N GLU A 939 21.11 -11.00 6.24
CA GLU A 939 22.00 -12.07 6.73
C GLU A 939 22.72 -11.62 8.01
N THR A 940 22.72 -12.48 9.03
CA THR A 940 23.47 -12.24 10.27
C THR A 940 24.86 -12.84 10.17
N VAL A 941 25.87 -12.00 10.35
CA VAL A 941 27.28 -12.41 10.41
C VAL A 941 27.75 -12.42 11.85
N ARG A 942 28.47 -13.47 12.25
CA ARG A 942 29.03 -13.58 13.61
C ARG A 942 30.54 -13.58 13.54
N LEU A 943 31.15 -12.79 14.42
CA LEU A 943 32.58 -12.73 14.65
C LEU A 943 32.88 -13.34 16.02
N ALA A 944 33.95 -14.13 16.10
CA ALA A 944 34.46 -14.63 17.37
C ALA A 944 35.98 -14.45 17.42
N ALA A 945 36.47 -13.81 18.47
CA ALA A 945 37.90 -13.80 18.81
C ALA A 945 38.28 -15.17 19.38
N LEU A 946 39.30 -15.79 18.78
CA LEU A 946 39.83 -17.11 19.18
C LEU A 946 40.82 -16.98 20.34
#